data_AF-A0A4U0WK29-F1
#
_entry.id   AF-A0A4U0WK29-F1
#
_cell.length_a   1.000
_cell.length_b   1.000
_cell.length_c   1.000
_cell.angle_alpha   90.00
_cell.angle_beta   90.00
_cell.angle_gamma   90.00
#
_symmetry.space_group_name_H-M   'P 1'
#
loop_
_entity.id
_entity.type
_entity.pdbx_description
1 polymer ?
#
loop_
_entity_poly.entity_id
_entity_poly.type
_entity_poly.pdbx_seq_one_letter_code
_entity_poly.pdbx_strand_id
1 'polypeptide(L)'
;MLPLTTLVCLLAALPSTYAWGVLGHDTVAFIASHYVTPTTTKWAQSILNDTSSAYLENVANWADSYRSTAEGAFSAPFHYIDAEDNPPAACSVNYTRDCGAAGCVVSAIANYTIRVQETRRLAPLQVNYALRWIVHFIGDIHQPLHDEAIDVGGNTIPVLFDNATTNLHHIWDTNMPEKLIGGYTLADAKGWAANLTAAIQHGEYTKLRAGWLKGIDIKDPVGSAMVWARDTNAFVCSTVLSDGVAAVNGTQLDGPYYDKSVPVIKLQIAKAGYRLAAWLNLLAEGHAGWANGPKMKDKNDEGLENRKMDLRGADLLPKRSAGELLKDIKIHAGTDQILESVLDGGYLPQSIIRIGIRRQLAQRINEIKTTSLEEAYKSKMKYVELLRTRPIAIETATANEQHYEVGTGVLSACLGPRMKYSCCLYPKGSETSAQAEVAMLETYVQKAQLKDGQSILDLGCGWGSGALYFAEVFPNSRITAFSNSRTQKQYIDSKASSLGLKNLTVITGDIASDYEFPPSSFDRVVSIELFEHMKNYELLMAKVARALKPGGKLFVHIFAHKSMPYDFETGWMTEHFFTGGTMPSTDLLHFFQKDLNLQQQWWVNGKHYAKTCEDWLSKMNASKVEIWPHLEETYGKNNVTTWFHRWQIFYMACAELFAYEGGETWGVSHYLFEKAH
;
A
#
# COMPACT_ATOMS: atom_id res chain seq x y z
N MET A 1 7.26 -52.02 -22.18
CA MET A 1 8.15 -50.92 -21.74
C MET A 1 7.27 -49.93 -21.01
N LEU A 2 7.44 -49.82 -19.68
CA LEU A 2 6.59 -49.02 -18.78
C LEU A 2 6.94 -47.51 -18.84
N PRO A 3 6.00 -46.62 -18.45
CA PRO A 3 6.11 -45.17 -18.60
C PRO A 3 6.89 -44.53 -17.43
N LEU A 4 7.64 -43.46 -17.72
CA LEU A 4 8.40 -42.70 -16.74
C LEU A 4 7.55 -41.53 -16.18
N THR A 5 6.56 -41.87 -15.37
CA THR A 5 5.96 -40.95 -14.38
C THR A 5 6.75 -41.08 -13.08
N THR A 6 7.64 -40.14 -12.76
CA THR A 6 8.08 -39.74 -11.40
C THR A 6 9.34 -38.86 -11.45
N LEU A 7 9.18 -37.54 -11.38
CA LEU A 7 10.05 -36.64 -10.59
C LEU A 7 9.43 -35.24 -10.48
N VAL A 8 8.31 -35.17 -9.75
CA VAL A 8 7.92 -33.95 -9.04
C VAL A 8 8.30 -34.22 -7.58
N CYS A 9 9.18 -33.40 -7.01
CA CYS A 9 9.16 -32.94 -5.62
C CYS A 9 10.46 -32.20 -5.26
N LEU A 10 10.31 -31.16 -4.44
CA LEU A 10 11.34 -30.41 -3.70
C LEU A 10 12.07 -29.29 -4.45
N LEU A 11 11.33 -28.23 -4.76
CA LEU A 11 11.78 -26.88 -4.41
C LEU A 11 10.76 -26.36 -3.39
N ALA A 12 11.07 -26.58 -2.12
CA ALA A 12 10.30 -25.99 -1.02
C ALA A 12 10.33 -24.47 -1.19
N ALA A 13 9.15 -23.86 -1.33
CA ALA A 13 8.98 -22.47 -0.99
C ALA A 13 9.38 -22.34 0.48
N LEU A 14 10.43 -21.56 0.77
CA LEU A 14 10.75 -21.19 2.14
C LEU A 14 9.56 -20.38 2.66
N PRO A 15 8.88 -20.82 3.74
CA PRO A 15 7.85 -20.02 4.39
C PRO A 15 8.50 -18.74 4.94
N SER A 16 7.95 -17.58 4.60
CA SER A 16 8.25 -16.34 5.31
C SER A 16 7.60 -16.44 6.69
N THR A 17 8.38 -16.60 7.76
CA THR A 17 7.84 -16.81 9.11
C THR A 17 7.67 -15.50 9.88
N TYR A 18 6.59 -15.42 10.64
CA TYR A 18 6.16 -14.29 11.48
C TYR A 18 6.70 -14.52 12.91
N ALA A 19 6.32 -13.71 13.92
CA ALA A 19 6.98 -13.70 15.24
C ALA A 19 6.03 -14.01 16.41
N TRP A 20 5.77 -15.28 16.68
CA TRP A 20 4.42 -15.80 16.84
C TRP A 20 3.57 -15.53 15.59
N GLY A 21 2.99 -16.57 14.99
CA GLY A 21 2.00 -16.40 13.93
C GLY A 21 0.78 -15.61 14.43
N VAL A 22 -0.15 -15.30 13.52
CA VAL A 22 -1.33 -14.44 13.79
C VAL A 22 -2.02 -14.76 15.12
N LEU A 23 -2.26 -16.05 15.38
CA LEU A 23 -2.88 -16.54 16.61
C LEU A 23 -2.12 -16.08 17.87
N GLY A 24 -0.80 -16.17 17.89
CA GLY A 24 0.00 -15.87 19.08
C GLY A 24 0.08 -14.37 19.35
N HIS A 25 0.28 -13.53 18.32
CA HIS A 25 0.23 -12.07 18.48
C HIS A 25 -1.12 -11.57 18.99
N ASP A 26 -2.22 -12.06 18.42
CA ASP A 26 -3.57 -11.72 18.88
C ASP A 26 -3.77 -12.16 20.34
N THR A 27 -3.26 -13.34 20.70
CA THR A 27 -3.34 -13.86 22.07
C THR A 27 -2.54 -12.98 23.06
N VAL A 28 -1.33 -12.57 22.69
CA VAL A 28 -0.50 -11.64 23.49
C VAL A 28 -1.23 -10.32 23.72
N ALA A 29 -1.83 -9.76 22.68
CA ALA A 29 -2.59 -8.51 22.77
C ALA A 29 -3.83 -8.66 23.66
N PHE A 30 -4.60 -9.75 23.54
CA PHE A 30 -5.75 -10.01 24.42
C PHE A 30 -5.36 -10.18 25.90
N ILE A 31 -4.25 -10.86 26.19
CA ILE A 31 -3.73 -10.95 27.56
C ILE A 31 -3.35 -9.54 28.03
N ALA A 32 -2.69 -8.75 27.20
CA ALA A 32 -2.29 -7.39 27.58
C ALA A 32 -3.51 -6.50 27.88
N SER A 33 -4.53 -6.52 27.01
CA SER A 33 -5.80 -5.82 27.17
C SER A 33 -6.50 -6.12 28.50
N HIS A 34 -6.32 -7.31 29.05
CA HIS A 34 -6.88 -7.69 30.35
C HIS A 34 -6.17 -7.04 31.56
N TYR A 35 -4.87 -6.77 31.45
CA TYR A 35 -4.04 -6.27 32.57
C TYR A 35 -3.71 -4.78 32.51
N VAL A 36 -4.00 -4.10 31.40
CA VAL A 36 -3.84 -2.64 31.32
C VAL A 36 -4.88 -1.91 32.17
N THR A 37 -4.49 -0.77 32.74
CA THR A 37 -5.41 0.06 33.53
C THR A 37 -6.41 0.80 32.61
N PRO A 38 -7.56 1.27 33.13
CA PRO A 38 -8.47 2.11 32.34
C PRO A 38 -7.81 3.39 31.80
N THR A 39 -6.81 3.93 32.50
CA THR A 39 -6.01 5.07 32.03
C THR A 39 -5.21 4.68 30.79
N THR A 40 -4.52 3.53 30.85
CA THR A 40 -3.75 2.97 29.74
C THR A 40 -4.64 2.63 28.55
N THR A 41 -5.82 2.05 28.77
CA THR A 41 -6.80 1.80 27.72
C THR A 41 -7.15 3.09 26.98
N LYS A 42 -7.56 4.14 27.71
CA LYS A 42 -7.91 5.42 27.08
C LYS A 42 -6.72 6.05 26.35
N TRP A 43 -5.54 5.97 26.94
CA TRP A 43 -4.31 6.48 26.34
C TRP A 43 -3.99 5.79 25.01
N ALA A 44 -4.00 4.46 25.01
CA ALA A 44 -3.69 3.66 23.83
C ALA A 44 -4.79 3.77 22.76
N GLN A 45 -6.08 3.72 23.13
CA GLN A 45 -7.20 3.95 22.20
C GLN A 45 -7.13 5.33 21.52
N SER A 46 -6.74 6.36 22.27
CA SER A 46 -6.54 7.72 21.74
C SER A 46 -5.39 7.77 20.72
N ILE A 47 -4.26 7.14 21.02
CA ILE A 47 -3.12 7.08 20.09
C ILE A 47 -3.46 6.25 18.85
N LEU A 48 -4.10 5.09 19.04
CA LEU A 48 -4.45 4.16 17.96
C LEU A 48 -5.63 4.63 17.11
N ASN A 49 -6.40 5.61 17.62
CA ASN A 49 -7.67 6.05 17.06
C ASN A 49 -8.66 4.89 16.86
N ASP A 50 -8.72 4.01 17.86
CA ASP A 50 -9.59 2.84 17.89
C ASP A 50 -10.21 2.75 19.29
N THR A 51 -11.52 2.95 19.38
CA THR A 51 -12.28 2.90 20.64
C THR A 51 -12.90 1.54 20.92
N SER A 52 -12.66 0.56 20.05
CA SER A 52 -13.17 -0.79 20.22
C SER A 52 -12.53 -1.48 21.43
N SER A 53 -13.18 -2.52 21.93
CA SER A 53 -12.62 -3.36 22.98
C SER A 53 -11.48 -4.27 22.49
N ALA A 54 -11.15 -4.24 21.19
CA ALA A 54 -10.11 -5.05 20.56
C ALA A 54 -8.98 -4.18 19.98
N TYR A 55 -8.77 -2.98 20.55
CA TYR A 55 -7.88 -1.96 19.99
C TYR A 55 -6.39 -2.35 19.95
N LEU A 56 -5.91 -3.22 20.86
CA LEU A 56 -4.52 -3.72 20.79
C LEU A 56 -4.41 -4.87 19.80
N GLU A 57 -5.44 -5.71 19.75
CA GLU A 57 -5.54 -6.91 18.93
C GLU A 57 -5.64 -6.54 17.45
N ASN A 58 -6.44 -5.52 17.11
CA ASN A 58 -6.57 -4.99 15.75
C ASN A 58 -5.25 -4.48 15.15
N VAL A 59 -4.21 -4.27 15.96
CA VAL A 59 -2.89 -3.81 15.50
C VAL A 59 -1.77 -4.82 15.77
N ALA A 60 -2.06 -5.95 16.40
CA ALA A 60 -1.04 -6.90 16.88
C ALA A 60 -0.21 -7.50 15.75
N ASN A 61 -0.80 -7.70 14.57
CA ASN A 61 -0.13 -8.27 13.38
C ASN A 61 0.36 -7.21 12.38
N TRP A 62 0.16 -5.92 12.66
CA TRP A 62 0.38 -4.86 11.69
C TRP A 62 1.84 -4.78 11.22
N ALA A 63 2.78 -4.91 12.15
CA ALA A 63 4.22 -4.85 11.89
C ALA A 63 4.70 -5.90 10.88
N ASP A 64 4.20 -7.13 10.99
CA ASP A 64 4.48 -8.24 10.08
C ASP A 64 3.92 -8.05 8.67
N SER A 65 2.75 -7.40 8.58
CA SER A 65 2.21 -7.00 7.28
C SER A 65 3.02 -5.84 6.70
N TYR A 66 3.37 -4.87 7.54
CA TYR A 66 4.07 -3.65 7.15
C TYR A 66 5.48 -3.92 6.65
N ARG A 67 6.26 -4.80 7.30
CA ARG A 67 7.62 -5.18 6.87
C ARG A 67 7.66 -5.76 5.45
N SER A 68 6.54 -6.32 4.97
CA SER A 68 6.40 -6.90 3.64
C SER A 68 6.06 -5.86 2.56
N THR A 69 5.78 -4.61 2.96
CA THR A 69 5.55 -3.49 2.04
C THR A 69 6.87 -2.81 1.68
N ALA A 70 6.92 -2.13 0.53
CA ALA A 70 8.10 -1.35 0.14
C ALA A 70 8.45 -0.27 1.18
N GLU A 71 7.45 0.31 1.83
CA GLU A 71 7.62 1.34 2.85
C GLU A 71 8.13 0.78 4.17
N GLY A 72 7.68 -0.41 4.57
CA GLY A 72 8.10 -1.06 5.82
C GLY A 72 9.30 -1.99 5.70
N ALA A 73 9.83 -2.25 4.50
CA ALA A 73 10.96 -3.18 4.30
C ALA A 73 12.19 -2.88 5.19
N PHE A 74 12.39 -1.63 5.59
CA PHE A 74 13.48 -1.24 6.52
C PHE A 74 13.35 -1.87 7.92
N SER A 75 12.15 -2.26 8.33
CA SER A 75 11.88 -2.81 9.67
C SER A 75 12.13 -4.31 9.76
N ALA A 76 12.45 -5.00 8.66
CA ALA A 76 12.66 -6.45 8.67
C ALA A 76 13.66 -6.92 9.76
N PRO A 77 14.80 -6.23 10.00
CA PRO A 77 15.73 -6.60 11.08
C PRO A 77 15.17 -6.39 12.50
N PHE A 78 14.06 -5.67 12.66
CA PHE A 78 13.52 -5.31 13.98
C PHE A 78 12.68 -6.41 14.62
N HIS A 79 12.44 -7.51 13.91
CA HIS A 79 11.63 -8.62 14.39
C HIS A 79 12.43 -9.66 15.19
N TYR A 80 13.76 -9.54 15.26
CA TYR A 80 14.62 -10.51 15.93
C TYR A 80 15.90 -9.86 16.44
N ILE A 81 16.64 -10.61 17.25
CA ILE A 81 18.04 -10.36 17.59
C ILE A 81 18.81 -11.66 17.36
N ASP A 82 19.83 -11.61 16.50
CA ASP A 82 20.58 -12.81 16.08
C ASP A 82 21.59 -13.18 17.17
N ALA A 83 21.18 -13.99 18.14
CA ALA A 83 22.10 -14.44 19.19
C ALA A 83 23.22 -15.30 18.58
N GLU A 84 24.44 -14.76 18.54
CA GLU A 84 25.63 -15.47 18.05
C GLU A 84 26.21 -16.34 19.18
N ASP A 85 25.46 -17.39 19.56
CA ASP A 85 25.80 -18.36 20.59
C ASP A 85 25.94 -19.80 20.03
N ASN A 86 25.78 -20.84 20.85
CA ASN A 86 26.05 -22.22 20.44
C ASN A 86 25.19 -23.25 21.21
N PRO A 87 23.87 -23.29 20.98
CA PRO A 87 22.99 -24.27 21.59
C PRO A 87 23.32 -25.71 21.18
N PRO A 88 23.13 -26.69 22.09
CA PRO A 88 22.65 -26.51 23.47
C PRO A 88 23.76 -26.12 24.47
N ALA A 89 25.02 -25.99 24.03
CA ALA A 89 26.16 -25.80 24.93
C ALA A 89 26.19 -24.42 25.60
N ALA A 90 25.75 -23.38 24.91
CA ALA A 90 25.63 -22.02 25.44
C ALA A 90 24.50 -21.27 24.75
N CYS A 91 23.60 -20.69 25.56
CA CYS A 91 22.57 -19.76 25.12
C CYS A 91 22.79 -18.43 25.84
N SER A 92 23.05 -17.38 25.07
CA SER A 92 23.33 -16.05 25.61
C SER A 92 22.95 -14.99 24.61
N VAL A 93 22.26 -13.94 25.07
CA VAL A 93 22.04 -12.73 24.27
C VAL A 93 22.87 -11.57 24.82
N ASN A 94 23.65 -10.96 23.94
CA ASN A 94 24.50 -9.80 24.16
C ASN A 94 24.19 -8.72 23.12
N TYR A 95 23.69 -7.57 23.58
CA TYR A 95 23.26 -6.49 22.71
C TYR A 95 24.33 -6.04 21.69
N THR A 96 25.58 -5.90 22.10
CA THR A 96 26.66 -5.41 21.22
C THR A 96 27.11 -6.45 20.20
N ARG A 97 27.05 -7.74 20.57
CA ARG A 97 27.42 -8.86 19.70
C ARG A 97 26.30 -9.16 18.68
N ASP A 98 25.05 -9.15 19.15
CA ASP A 98 23.91 -9.76 18.46
C ASP A 98 22.99 -8.74 17.77
N CYS A 99 23.01 -7.48 18.18
CA CYS A 99 22.23 -6.44 17.54
C CYS A 99 23.02 -5.83 16.37
N GLY A 100 22.66 -6.21 15.15
CA GLY A 100 23.33 -5.74 13.94
C GLY A 100 23.26 -4.22 13.73
N ALA A 101 24.12 -3.70 12.84
CA ALA A 101 24.20 -2.27 12.52
C ALA A 101 22.93 -1.69 11.88
N ALA A 102 22.04 -2.55 11.36
CA ALA A 102 20.72 -2.16 10.87
C ALA A 102 19.68 -2.01 11.98
N GLY A 103 20.00 -2.43 13.21
CA GLY A 103 19.06 -2.58 14.32
C GLY A 103 18.61 -4.03 14.50
N CYS A 104 17.98 -4.27 15.64
CA CYS A 104 17.37 -5.52 16.09
C CYS A 104 16.12 -5.22 16.95
N VAL A 105 15.36 -6.24 17.34
CA VAL A 105 14.15 -6.11 18.18
C VAL A 105 14.39 -5.33 19.48
N VAL A 106 15.54 -5.53 20.14
CA VAL A 106 15.90 -4.78 21.37
C VAL A 106 16.04 -3.29 21.10
N SER A 107 16.75 -2.93 20.03
CA SER A 107 16.94 -1.52 19.64
C SER A 107 15.63 -0.88 19.16
N ALA A 108 14.76 -1.66 18.52
CA ALA A 108 13.45 -1.21 18.05
C ALA A 108 12.49 -0.96 19.22
N ILE A 109 12.40 -1.88 20.18
CA ILE A 109 11.64 -1.68 21.44
C ILE A 109 12.13 -0.41 22.14
N ALA A 110 13.45 -0.21 22.26
CA ALA A 110 14.00 1.00 22.86
C ALA A 110 13.62 2.28 22.10
N ASN A 111 13.73 2.26 20.78
CA ASN A 111 13.41 3.39 19.93
C ASN A 111 11.93 3.77 20.01
N TYR A 112 11.04 2.81 19.76
CA TYR A 112 9.62 3.09 19.73
C TYR A 112 9.04 3.40 21.12
N THR A 113 9.62 2.86 22.20
CA THR A 113 9.33 3.28 23.59
C THR A 113 9.61 4.77 23.79
N ILE A 114 10.72 5.30 23.26
CA ILE A 114 11.02 6.74 23.34
C ILE A 114 10.02 7.53 22.48
N ARG A 115 9.78 7.09 21.24
CA ARG A 115 8.94 7.81 20.27
C ARG A 115 7.47 7.91 20.68
N VAL A 116 6.88 6.86 21.24
CA VAL A 116 5.48 6.89 21.67
C VAL A 116 5.22 7.93 22.78
N GLN A 117 6.26 8.34 23.49
CA GLN A 117 6.20 9.38 24.54
C GLN A 117 6.44 10.81 24.01
N GLU A 118 6.99 10.96 22.80
CA GLU A 118 7.33 12.26 22.19
C GLU A 118 6.12 12.92 21.49
N THR A 119 4.93 12.84 22.11
CA THR A 119 3.65 13.33 21.58
C THR A 119 3.60 14.83 21.28
N ARG A 120 4.52 15.61 21.86
CA ARG A 120 4.68 17.04 21.60
C ARG A 120 5.57 17.36 20.40
N ARG A 121 6.39 16.41 19.96
CA ARG A 121 7.39 16.59 18.90
C ARG A 121 7.09 15.79 17.64
N LEU A 122 6.45 14.64 17.78
CA LEU A 122 6.10 13.76 16.68
C LEU A 122 4.64 13.95 16.26
N ALA A 123 4.37 13.74 14.97
CA ALA A 123 3.01 13.75 14.46
C ALA A 123 2.19 12.61 15.10
N PRO A 124 0.87 12.77 15.29
CA PRO A 124 0.03 11.75 15.93
C PRO A 124 0.16 10.35 15.32
N LEU A 125 0.32 10.27 14.00
CA LEU A 125 0.54 9.01 13.31
C LEU A 125 1.91 8.37 13.64
N GLN A 126 2.97 9.15 13.76
CA GLN A 126 4.29 8.60 14.12
C GLN A 126 4.27 8.01 15.53
N VAL A 127 3.49 8.62 16.43
CA VAL A 127 3.20 8.10 17.77
C VAL A 127 2.33 6.84 17.68
N ASN A 128 1.33 6.83 16.79
CA ASN A 128 0.50 5.65 16.50
C ASN A 128 1.34 4.46 16.06
N TYR A 129 2.20 4.63 15.04
CA TYR A 129 3.11 3.59 14.56
C TYR A 129 4.05 3.13 15.66
N ALA A 130 4.61 4.05 16.46
CA ALA A 130 5.44 3.67 17.59
C ALA A 130 4.70 2.75 18.60
N LEU A 131 3.42 3.03 18.86
CA LEU A 131 2.61 2.15 19.71
C LEU A 131 2.35 0.79 19.05
N ARG A 132 2.03 0.76 17.74
CA ARG A 132 1.85 -0.51 17.00
C ARG A 132 3.10 -1.38 17.03
N TRP A 133 4.27 -0.78 16.82
CA TRP A 133 5.56 -1.48 16.91
C TRP A 133 5.81 -2.07 18.29
N ILE A 134 5.54 -1.33 19.38
CA ILE A 134 5.67 -1.85 20.75
C ILE A 134 4.74 -3.04 20.99
N VAL A 135 3.48 -2.94 20.56
CA VAL A 135 2.49 -4.03 20.72
C VAL A 135 2.98 -5.31 20.05
N HIS A 136 3.60 -5.19 18.87
CA HIS A 136 4.11 -6.33 18.13
C HIS A 136 5.43 -6.86 18.68
N PHE A 137 6.49 -6.04 18.76
CA PHE A 137 7.85 -6.48 19.07
C PHE A 137 8.02 -7.07 20.48
N ILE A 138 7.14 -6.72 21.43
CA ILE A 138 7.11 -7.40 22.72
C ILE A 138 6.60 -8.84 22.57
N GLY A 139 5.79 -9.16 21.57
CA GLY A 139 5.52 -10.54 21.15
C GLY A 139 6.78 -11.22 20.61
N ASP A 140 7.44 -10.60 19.62
CA ASP A 140 8.59 -11.17 18.91
C ASP A 140 9.72 -11.60 19.84
N ILE A 141 10.13 -10.73 20.76
CA ILE A 141 11.23 -10.99 21.72
C ILE A 141 10.89 -12.08 22.76
N HIS A 142 9.70 -12.66 22.70
CA HIS A 142 9.29 -13.81 23.51
C HIS A 142 9.18 -15.09 22.69
N GLN A 143 9.47 -15.06 21.39
CA GLN A 143 9.58 -16.24 20.55
C GLN A 143 11.05 -16.74 20.60
N PRO A 144 11.33 -17.95 21.12
CA PRO A 144 12.70 -18.46 21.31
C PRO A 144 13.66 -18.33 20.11
N LEU A 145 13.18 -18.60 18.90
CA LEU A 145 13.92 -18.57 17.65
C LEU A 145 14.07 -17.15 17.05
N HIS A 146 13.43 -16.13 17.65
CA HIS A 146 13.66 -14.72 17.33
C HIS A 146 14.83 -14.12 18.12
N ASP A 147 15.32 -14.86 19.11
CA ASP A 147 16.51 -14.53 19.87
C ASP A 147 17.64 -15.55 19.58
N GLU A 148 17.78 -15.97 18.31
CA GLU A 148 18.71 -17.02 17.87
C GLU A 148 19.17 -16.80 16.41
N ALA A 149 20.48 -16.91 16.16
CA ALA A 149 21.06 -16.75 14.82
C ALA A 149 21.14 -18.07 14.03
N ILE A 150 21.28 -19.21 14.70
CA ILE A 150 21.53 -20.51 14.07
C ILE A 150 20.48 -20.83 13.01
N ASP A 151 20.99 -21.16 11.82
CA ASP A 151 20.18 -21.55 10.67
C ASP A 151 19.10 -20.51 10.31
N VAL A 152 19.40 -19.22 10.56
CA VAL A 152 18.48 -18.07 10.37
C VAL A 152 17.28 -18.19 11.32
N GLY A 153 17.56 -18.35 12.62
CA GLY A 153 16.56 -18.65 13.63
C GLY A 153 15.81 -19.95 13.36
N GLY A 154 16.47 -20.96 12.78
CA GLY A 154 15.87 -22.24 12.42
C GLY A 154 15.02 -22.26 11.15
N ASN A 155 14.98 -21.16 10.36
CA ASN A 155 14.26 -21.12 9.08
C ASN A 155 14.82 -22.09 8.04
N THR A 156 16.11 -22.43 8.14
CA THR A 156 16.78 -23.34 7.21
C THR A 156 16.91 -24.77 7.74
N ILE A 157 16.35 -25.07 8.91
CA ILE A 157 16.27 -26.44 9.47
C ILE A 157 14.95 -27.06 9.00
N PRO A 158 14.95 -27.98 8.02
CA PRO A 158 13.73 -28.64 7.59
C PRO A 158 13.24 -29.61 8.66
N VAL A 159 11.92 -29.71 8.84
CA VAL A 159 11.27 -30.63 9.78
C VAL A 159 9.97 -31.16 9.18
N LEU A 160 9.41 -32.21 9.80
CA LEU A 160 8.05 -32.65 9.52
C LEU A 160 7.15 -32.38 10.73
N PHE A 161 5.94 -31.90 10.48
CA PHE A 161 4.92 -31.68 11.49
C PHE A 161 3.56 -32.07 10.93
N ASP A 162 2.82 -32.92 11.64
CA ASP A 162 1.59 -33.57 11.15
C ASP A 162 1.74 -34.16 9.73
N ASN A 163 2.86 -34.87 9.48
CA ASN A 163 3.28 -35.43 8.19
C ASN A 163 3.48 -34.42 7.03
N ALA A 164 3.47 -33.11 7.28
CA ALA A 164 3.77 -32.08 6.30
C ALA A 164 5.22 -31.56 6.46
N THR A 165 5.92 -31.34 5.35
CA THR A 165 7.25 -30.72 5.35
C THR A 165 7.15 -29.23 5.58
N THR A 166 7.94 -28.70 6.52
CA THR A 166 8.07 -27.28 6.84
C THR A 166 9.47 -27.02 7.43
N ASN A 167 9.68 -25.92 8.17
CA ASN A 167 10.92 -25.62 8.89
C ASN A 167 10.69 -25.47 10.41
N LEU A 168 11.78 -25.58 11.19
CA LEU A 168 11.76 -25.51 12.65
C LEU A 168 11.14 -24.21 13.16
N HIS A 169 11.47 -23.10 12.53
CA HIS A 169 10.95 -21.79 12.89
C HIS A 169 9.42 -21.73 12.76
N HIS A 170 8.89 -22.13 11.60
CA HIS A 170 7.46 -22.10 11.29
C HIS A 170 6.63 -22.97 12.23
N ILE A 171 7.17 -24.09 12.73
CA ILE A 171 6.41 -24.92 13.68
C ILE A 171 6.31 -24.29 15.06
N TRP A 172 7.36 -23.59 15.53
CA TRP A 172 7.32 -22.84 16.79
C TRP A 172 6.42 -21.62 16.69
N ASP A 173 6.49 -20.97 15.54
CA ASP A 173 5.79 -19.75 15.26
C ASP A 173 4.27 -19.95 15.08
N THR A 174 3.91 -20.95 14.26
CA THR A 174 2.55 -21.12 13.74
C THR A 174 1.98 -22.51 14.03
N ASN A 175 2.63 -23.60 13.58
CA ASN A 175 1.94 -24.91 13.59
C ASN A 175 1.67 -25.46 15.00
N MET A 176 2.62 -25.35 15.94
CA MET A 176 2.43 -25.86 17.30
C MET A 176 1.39 -25.04 18.09
N PRO A 177 1.42 -23.68 18.08
CA PRO A 177 0.34 -22.88 18.65
C PRO A 177 -1.04 -23.22 18.07
N GLU A 178 -1.17 -23.33 16.75
CA GLU A 178 -2.46 -23.63 16.10
C GLU A 178 -2.95 -25.04 16.41
N LYS A 179 -2.06 -26.04 16.42
CA LYS A 179 -2.40 -27.42 16.83
C LYS A 179 -2.86 -27.47 18.28
N LEU A 180 -2.21 -26.71 19.16
CA LEU A 180 -2.55 -26.64 20.59
C LEU A 180 -3.97 -26.11 20.81
N ILE A 181 -4.38 -25.12 20.02
CA ILE A 181 -5.69 -24.46 20.18
C ILE A 181 -6.78 -25.09 19.30
N GLY A 182 -6.41 -25.71 18.19
CA GLY A 182 -7.35 -26.28 17.22
C GLY A 182 -7.94 -25.24 16.24
N GLY A 183 -7.26 -24.11 16.08
CA GLY A 183 -7.70 -22.99 15.24
C GLY A 183 -6.73 -21.81 15.32
N TYR A 184 -6.96 -20.78 14.49
CA TYR A 184 -6.10 -19.60 14.36
C TYR A 184 -6.89 -18.29 14.27
N THR A 185 -8.21 -18.34 14.51
CA THR A 185 -9.06 -17.16 14.40
C THR A 185 -8.91 -16.23 15.60
N LEU A 186 -9.34 -14.98 15.48
CA LEU A 186 -9.39 -14.04 16.60
C LEU A 186 -10.22 -14.58 17.79
N ALA A 187 -11.25 -15.40 17.52
CA ALA A 187 -12.04 -16.05 18.56
C ALA A 187 -11.23 -17.11 19.32
N ASP A 188 -10.41 -17.87 18.60
CA ASP A 188 -9.48 -18.87 19.18
C ASP A 188 -8.42 -18.18 20.03
N ALA A 189 -7.82 -17.10 19.53
CA ALA A 189 -6.86 -16.27 20.26
C ALA A 189 -7.47 -15.71 21.55
N LYS A 190 -8.70 -15.18 21.48
CA LYS A 190 -9.43 -14.68 22.65
C LYS A 190 -9.70 -15.77 23.68
N GLY A 191 -10.11 -16.95 23.23
CA GLY A 191 -10.32 -18.11 24.10
C GLY A 191 -9.04 -18.56 24.79
N TRP A 192 -7.93 -18.62 24.05
CA TRP A 192 -6.63 -18.97 24.59
C TRP A 192 -6.11 -17.92 25.59
N ALA A 193 -6.24 -16.64 25.25
CA ALA A 193 -5.87 -15.53 26.11
C ALA A 193 -6.64 -15.54 27.43
N ALA A 194 -7.93 -15.87 27.41
CA ALA A 194 -8.73 -16.03 28.62
C ALA A 194 -8.19 -17.15 29.53
N ASN A 195 -7.82 -18.30 28.94
CA ASN A 195 -7.22 -19.42 29.67
C ASN A 195 -5.86 -19.05 30.28
N LEU A 196 -4.97 -18.44 29.49
CA LEU A 196 -3.66 -18.00 29.98
C LEU A 196 -3.79 -16.90 31.03
N THR A 197 -4.75 -15.99 30.87
CA THR A 197 -5.06 -14.97 31.87
C THR A 197 -5.51 -15.61 33.18
N ALA A 198 -6.40 -16.59 33.15
CA ALA A 198 -6.80 -17.34 34.34
C ALA A 198 -5.61 -18.07 34.98
N ALA A 199 -4.72 -18.65 34.17
CA ALA A 199 -3.49 -19.29 34.64
C ALA A 199 -2.54 -18.28 35.31
N ILE A 200 -2.43 -17.06 34.77
CA ILE A 200 -1.69 -15.95 35.37
C ILE A 200 -2.34 -15.50 36.67
N GLN A 201 -3.66 -15.30 36.74
CA GLN A 201 -4.33 -14.74 37.93
C GLN A 201 -4.41 -15.73 39.09
N HIS A 202 -4.80 -16.97 38.79
CA HIS A 202 -5.22 -17.96 39.78
C HIS A 202 -4.63 -19.36 39.57
N GLY A 203 -3.95 -19.60 38.45
CA GLY A 203 -3.38 -20.91 38.13
C GLY A 203 -1.86 -20.98 38.30
N GLU A 204 -1.23 -21.81 37.46
CA GLU A 204 0.18 -22.20 37.55
C GLU A 204 1.19 -21.04 37.49
N TYR A 205 0.82 -19.91 36.87
CA TYR A 205 1.69 -18.75 36.73
C TYR A 205 1.53 -17.72 37.86
N THR A 206 0.57 -17.91 38.78
CA THR A 206 0.28 -16.96 39.88
C THR A 206 1.50 -16.60 40.71
N LYS A 207 2.33 -17.60 41.05
CA LYS A 207 3.55 -17.40 41.85
C LYS A 207 4.74 -16.91 41.02
N LEU A 208 4.66 -17.01 39.70
CA LEU A 208 5.75 -16.68 38.78
C LEU A 208 5.64 -15.25 38.23
N ARG A 209 4.41 -14.73 38.03
CA ARG A 209 4.14 -13.47 37.33
C ARG A 209 4.86 -12.25 37.91
N ALA A 210 5.04 -12.20 39.23
CA ALA A 210 5.78 -11.10 39.87
C ALA A 210 7.25 -11.06 39.43
N GLY A 211 7.87 -12.23 39.22
CA GLY A 211 9.24 -12.33 38.73
C GLY A 211 9.38 -11.91 37.26
N TRP A 212 8.33 -12.04 36.45
CA TRP A 212 8.38 -11.69 35.03
C TRP A 212 8.59 -10.20 34.78
N LEU A 213 8.21 -9.35 35.74
CA LEU A 213 8.38 -7.90 35.69
C LEU A 213 9.68 -7.41 36.33
N LYS A 214 10.53 -8.30 36.85
CA LYS A 214 11.79 -7.91 37.47
C LYS A 214 12.71 -7.25 36.43
N GLY A 215 13.14 -6.01 36.72
CA GLY A 215 14.03 -5.26 35.84
C GLY A 215 13.31 -4.45 34.75
N ILE A 216 11.98 -4.38 34.77
CA ILE A 216 11.21 -3.52 33.87
C ILE A 216 11.42 -2.04 34.24
N ASP A 217 11.95 -1.26 33.30
CA ASP A 217 12.12 0.19 33.44
C ASP A 217 12.05 0.86 32.07
N ILE A 218 11.02 1.66 31.82
CA ILE A 218 10.86 2.42 30.58
C ILE A 218 11.95 3.49 30.38
N LYS A 219 12.73 3.82 31.43
CA LYS A 219 13.89 4.71 31.35
C LYS A 219 15.16 3.99 30.89
N ASP A 220 15.18 2.65 30.98
CA ASP A 220 16.21 1.79 30.42
C ASP A 220 15.57 0.69 29.56
N PRO A 221 15.04 1.05 28.38
CA PRO A 221 14.31 0.11 27.57
C PRO A 221 15.20 -0.95 26.90
N VAL A 222 16.48 -0.65 26.67
CA VAL A 222 17.46 -1.66 26.24
C VAL A 222 17.70 -2.68 27.35
N GLY A 223 17.95 -2.23 28.59
CA GLY A 223 18.12 -3.12 29.73
C GLY A 223 16.91 -4.02 29.96
N SER A 224 15.69 -3.46 29.86
CA SER A 224 14.44 -4.20 29.99
C SER A 224 14.28 -5.28 28.91
N ALA A 225 14.44 -4.89 27.64
CA ALA A 225 14.30 -5.82 26.51
C ALA A 225 15.39 -6.91 26.52
N MET A 226 16.62 -6.59 26.94
CA MET A 226 17.69 -7.60 27.10
C MET A 226 17.40 -8.64 28.19
N VAL A 227 16.64 -8.29 29.23
CA VAL A 227 16.16 -9.29 30.21
C VAL A 227 15.18 -10.25 29.54
N TRP A 228 14.31 -9.76 28.66
CA TRP A 228 13.34 -10.59 27.95
C TRP A 228 14.03 -11.50 26.93
N ALA A 229 14.88 -10.95 26.06
CA ALA A 229 15.62 -11.75 25.07
C ALA A 229 16.44 -12.87 25.72
N ARG A 230 17.14 -12.61 26.83
CA ARG A 230 17.91 -13.66 27.55
C ARG A 230 17.02 -14.72 28.20
N ASP A 231 15.89 -14.30 28.75
CA ASP A 231 14.89 -15.21 29.34
C ASP A 231 14.25 -16.10 28.26
N THR A 232 14.09 -15.59 27.06
CA THR A 232 13.53 -16.29 25.89
C THR A 232 14.55 -17.21 25.21
N ASN A 233 15.75 -16.72 24.86
CA ASN A 233 16.85 -17.49 24.27
C ASN A 233 17.30 -18.68 25.15
N ALA A 234 17.16 -18.61 26.48
CA ALA A 234 17.43 -19.75 27.36
C ALA A 234 16.57 -21.00 27.04
N PHE A 235 15.39 -20.81 26.41
CA PHE A 235 14.56 -21.91 25.93
C PHE A 235 15.09 -22.57 24.67
N VAL A 236 15.98 -21.91 23.92
CA VAL A 236 16.66 -22.54 22.78
C VAL A 236 17.51 -23.72 23.27
N CYS A 237 18.37 -23.52 24.27
CA CYS A 237 19.20 -24.59 24.82
C CYS A 237 18.41 -25.61 25.65
N SER A 238 17.39 -25.19 26.39
CA SER A 238 16.68 -26.12 27.28
C SER A 238 15.59 -26.91 26.56
N THR A 239 15.05 -26.38 25.46
CA THR A 239 13.86 -26.93 24.78
C THR A 239 14.03 -27.03 23.27
N VAL A 240 14.25 -25.92 22.56
CA VAL A 240 14.16 -25.89 21.08
C VAL A 240 15.22 -26.79 20.43
N LEU A 241 16.47 -26.66 20.87
CA LEU A 241 17.66 -27.34 20.37
C LEU A 241 18.38 -28.08 21.50
N SER A 242 17.65 -28.60 22.50
CA SER A 242 18.26 -29.26 23.68
C SER A 242 19.18 -30.43 23.35
N ASP A 243 18.93 -31.07 22.22
CA ASP A 243 19.67 -32.22 21.72
C ASP A 243 20.45 -31.87 20.43
N GLY A 244 20.58 -30.56 20.13
CA GLY A 244 21.25 -30.00 18.96
C GLY A 244 20.43 -30.03 17.67
N VAL A 245 20.90 -29.31 16.64
CA VAL A 245 20.25 -29.20 15.32
C VAL A 245 20.04 -30.56 14.66
N ALA A 246 21.01 -31.48 14.80
CA ALA A 246 20.93 -32.81 14.21
C ALA A 246 19.76 -33.65 14.75
N ALA A 247 19.28 -33.37 15.96
CA ALA A 247 18.15 -34.09 16.56
C ALA A 247 16.80 -33.67 16.00
N VAL A 248 16.70 -32.48 15.40
CA VAL A 248 15.45 -31.93 14.85
C VAL A 248 15.41 -31.96 13.32
N ASN A 249 16.56 -31.82 12.66
CA ASN A 249 16.66 -31.71 11.21
C ASN A 249 16.15 -32.98 10.48
N GLY A 250 15.13 -32.81 9.65
CA GLY A 250 14.50 -33.87 8.86
C GLY A 250 13.63 -34.84 9.67
N THR A 251 13.29 -34.49 10.92
CA THR A 251 12.54 -35.37 11.83
C THR A 251 11.09 -34.94 12.00
N GLN A 252 10.25 -35.87 12.48
CA GLN A 252 8.84 -35.64 12.80
C GLN A 252 8.71 -35.08 14.23
N LEU A 253 8.17 -33.86 14.38
CA LEU A 253 8.21 -33.10 15.63
C LEU A 253 6.86 -32.93 16.34
N ASP A 254 5.81 -33.58 15.86
CA ASP A 254 4.44 -33.47 16.40
C ASP A 254 4.11 -34.43 17.56
N GLY A 255 5.11 -35.17 18.05
CA GLY A 255 5.06 -36.11 19.19
C GLY A 255 5.80 -35.62 20.44
N PRO A 256 6.80 -36.35 20.98
CA PRO A 256 7.48 -35.95 22.23
C PRO A 256 8.10 -34.55 22.22
N TYR A 257 8.58 -34.09 21.05
CA TYR A 257 9.09 -32.74 20.89
C TYR A 257 8.00 -31.67 21.09
N TYR A 258 6.83 -31.87 20.48
CA TYR A 258 5.65 -31.03 20.67
C TYR A 258 5.21 -31.00 22.14
N ASP A 259 5.11 -32.17 22.79
CA ASP A 259 4.70 -32.26 24.20
C ASP A 259 5.66 -31.50 25.13
N LYS A 260 6.96 -31.51 24.83
CA LYS A 260 7.98 -30.76 25.56
C LYS A 260 7.92 -29.25 25.26
N SER A 261 7.57 -28.87 24.04
CA SER A 261 7.56 -27.47 23.56
C SER A 261 6.32 -26.69 23.98
N VAL A 262 5.15 -27.34 24.06
CA VAL A 262 3.86 -26.70 24.40
C VAL A 262 3.89 -25.91 25.73
N PRO A 263 4.44 -26.43 26.84
CA PRO A 263 4.54 -25.66 28.08
C PRO A 263 5.37 -24.37 27.93
N VAL A 264 6.41 -24.38 27.10
CA VAL A 264 7.24 -23.20 26.82
C VAL A 264 6.48 -22.17 25.99
N ILE A 265 5.77 -22.61 24.95
CA ILE A 265 4.92 -21.74 24.13
C ILE A 265 3.89 -21.01 24.99
N LYS A 266 3.15 -21.74 25.83
CA LYS A 266 2.16 -21.15 26.75
C LYS A 266 2.80 -20.15 27.72
N LEU A 267 3.94 -20.50 28.31
CA LEU A 267 4.65 -19.64 29.24
C LEU A 267 5.14 -18.36 28.57
N GLN A 268 5.69 -18.44 27.36
CA GLN A 268 6.22 -17.28 26.66
C GLN A 268 5.13 -16.33 26.18
N ILE A 269 4.02 -16.84 25.63
CA ILE A 269 2.86 -16.01 25.28
C ILE A 269 2.25 -15.34 26.53
N ALA A 270 2.18 -16.07 27.65
CA ALA A 270 1.73 -15.51 28.92
C ALA A 270 2.67 -14.40 29.44
N LYS A 271 3.99 -14.60 29.37
CA LYS A 271 5.00 -13.60 29.73
C LYS A 271 4.89 -12.37 28.83
N ALA A 272 4.82 -12.56 27.51
CA ALA A 272 4.72 -11.49 26.52
C ALA A 272 3.52 -10.58 26.79
N GLY A 273 2.32 -11.16 26.94
CA GLY A 273 1.11 -10.39 27.21
C GLY A 273 1.16 -9.65 28.56
N TYR A 274 1.68 -10.30 29.60
CA TYR A 274 1.79 -9.69 30.93
C TYR A 274 2.83 -8.56 30.98
N ARG A 275 3.98 -8.74 30.29
CA ARG A 275 5.03 -7.73 30.14
C ARG A 275 4.58 -6.57 29.27
N LEU A 276 3.87 -6.84 28.17
CA LEU A 276 3.28 -5.81 27.31
C LEU A 276 2.31 -4.93 28.12
N ALA A 277 1.38 -5.51 28.89
CA ALA A 277 0.49 -4.73 29.74
C ALA A 277 1.24 -3.84 30.73
N ALA A 278 2.24 -4.39 31.42
CA ALA A 278 3.05 -3.63 32.38
C ALA A 278 3.82 -2.48 31.69
N TRP A 279 4.38 -2.72 30.51
CA TRP A 279 5.08 -1.72 29.71
C TRP A 279 4.15 -0.58 29.28
N LEU A 280 2.97 -0.92 28.75
CA LEU A 280 1.96 0.06 28.36
C LEU A 280 1.44 0.88 29.55
N ASN A 281 1.25 0.24 30.72
CA ASN A 281 0.88 0.95 31.95
C ASN A 281 1.93 1.98 32.37
N LEU A 282 3.21 1.60 32.37
CA LEU A 282 4.31 2.52 32.68
C LEU A 282 4.36 3.71 31.70
N LEU A 283 4.16 3.44 30.40
CA LEU A 283 4.13 4.46 29.35
C LEU A 283 2.97 5.45 29.53
N ALA A 284 1.77 4.96 29.83
CA ALA A 284 0.59 5.79 30.06
C ALA A 284 0.70 6.63 31.34
N GLU A 285 1.27 6.07 32.41
CA GLU A 285 1.43 6.75 33.71
C GLU A 285 2.60 7.75 33.74
N GLY A 286 3.63 7.56 32.90
CA GLY A 286 4.83 8.40 32.82
C GLY A 286 4.64 9.84 32.28
N HIS A 287 3.40 10.30 32.05
CA HIS A 287 3.08 11.59 31.41
C HIS A 287 3.37 12.85 32.25
N ALA A 288 3.99 12.72 33.43
CA ALA A 288 4.44 13.83 34.25
C ALA A 288 5.97 14.00 34.22
N GLY A 289 6.48 14.69 33.20
CA GLY A 289 7.77 15.39 33.28
C GLY A 289 8.93 14.81 32.48
N TRP A 290 8.96 15.06 31.17
CA TRP A 290 10.20 15.04 30.37
C TRP A 290 10.59 16.46 29.98
N ALA A 291 11.12 17.21 30.95
CA ALA A 291 11.98 18.35 30.71
C ALA A 291 13.38 17.92 31.17
N ASN A 292 14.27 17.63 30.21
CA ASN A 292 15.65 17.14 30.36
C ASN A 292 15.80 15.59 30.36
N GLY A 293 16.04 15.04 29.18
CA GLY A 293 16.41 13.62 29.02
C GLY A 293 17.76 13.26 29.64
N PRO A 294 18.03 11.96 29.87
CA PRO A 294 19.23 11.50 30.56
C PRO A 294 20.49 11.74 29.70
N LYS A 295 21.53 12.27 30.33
CA LYS A 295 22.92 12.14 29.86
C LYS A 295 23.39 10.75 30.25
N MET A 296 23.65 9.89 29.28
CA MET A 296 24.37 8.64 29.51
C MET A 296 25.74 8.96 30.12
N LYS A 297 26.00 8.47 31.33
CA LYS A 297 27.34 8.41 31.91
C LYS A 297 27.91 7.04 31.60
N ASP A 298 28.78 6.96 30.60
CA ASP A 298 29.68 5.82 30.43
C ASP A 298 30.79 5.92 31.49
N LYS A 299 30.92 4.89 32.31
CA LYS A 299 32.19 4.58 32.96
C LYS A 299 32.69 3.30 32.35
N ASN A 300 33.81 3.45 31.62
CA ASN A 300 34.70 2.43 31.09
C ASN A 300 34.22 1.74 29.81
N ASP A 301 34.63 2.28 28.65
CA ASP A 301 35.40 1.48 27.70
C ASP A 301 36.14 2.40 26.71
N GLU A 302 37.46 2.26 26.65
CA GLU A 302 38.32 2.97 25.71
C GLU A 302 38.52 2.09 24.47
N GLY A 303 38.22 2.64 23.29
CA GLY A 303 38.85 2.23 22.03
C GLY A 303 38.00 1.38 21.09
N LEU A 304 37.28 2.05 20.18
CA LEU A 304 37.22 1.79 18.73
C LEU A 304 36.09 2.67 18.15
N GLU A 305 36.35 3.33 17.02
CA GLU A 305 35.43 4.21 16.30
C GLU A 305 34.18 3.45 15.81
N ASN A 306 33.18 3.25 16.68
CA ASN A 306 31.85 2.77 16.31
C ASN A 306 30.82 3.89 16.57
N ARG A 307 30.24 4.42 15.50
CA ARG A 307 29.14 5.39 15.60
C ARG A 307 27.97 4.71 16.33
N LYS A 308 27.66 5.14 17.57
CA LYS A 308 26.54 4.59 18.37
C LYS A 308 25.20 4.84 17.64
N MET A 309 24.39 3.80 17.48
CA MET A 309 23.03 3.82 16.87
C MET A 309 22.14 4.88 17.56
N ASP A 310 21.52 5.76 16.78
CA ASP A 310 20.58 6.75 17.30
C ASP A 310 19.20 6.12 17.61
N LEU A 311 19.06 5.69 18.86
CA LEU A 311 17.81 5.17 19.41
C LEU A 311 16.68 6.21 19.50
N ARG A 312 16.89 7.47 19.07
CA ARG A 312 15.82 8.48 18.95
C ARG A 312 15.22 8.59 17.55
N GLY A 313 15.82 7.93 16.55
CA GLY A 313 15.15 7.61 15.30
C GLY A 313 15.78 8.11 14.00
N ALA A 314 17.02 8.61 13.95
CA ALA A 314 17.65 8.83 12.65
C ALA A 314 17.99 7.50 11.94
N ASP A 315 18.39 6.49 12.70
CA ASP A 315 18.93 5.24 12.15
C ASP A 315 17.90 4.09 12.08
N LEU A 316 16.76 4.23 12.78
CA LEU A 316 15.70 3.22 12.89
C LEU A 316 14.38 3.68 12.25
N LEU A 317 14.48 4.57 11.27
CA LEU A 317 13.40 5.04 10.41
C LEU A 317 13.75 4.73 8.96
N PRO A 318 12.77 4.71 8.02
CA PRO A 318 13.09 4.58 6.62
C PRO A 318 14.04 5.71 6.23
N LYS A 319 15.16 5.38 5.58
CA LYS A 319 16.13 6.37 5.09
C LYS A 319 15.46 7.18 3.98
N ARG A 320 14.86 8.32 4.33
CA ARG A 320 14.04 9.12 3.41
C ARG A 320 14.66 10.48 3.10
N SER A 321 14.58 10.85 1.83
CA SER A 321 14.80 12.22 1.36
C SER A 321 13.55 13.06 1.68
N ALA A 322 13.71 14.39 1.77
CA ALA A 322 12.71 15.32 2.32
C ALA A 322 11.31 15.32 1.65
N GLY A 323 11.10 14.59 0.53
CA GLY A 323 9.83 14.54 -0.20
C GLY A 323 8.80 13.52 0.31
N GLU A 324 9.18 12.55 1.15
CA GLU A 324 8.35 11.37 1.45
C GLU A 324 7.58 11.45 2.78
N LEU A 325 7.63 12.58 3.48
CA LEU A 325 7.04 12.77 4.83
C LEU A 325 5.51 12.96 4.85
N LEU A 326 4.83 12.91 3.69
CA LEU A 326 3.44 13.34 3.53
C LEU A 326 2.41 12.21 3.31
N LYS A 327 2.82 10.94 3.19
CA LYS A 327 1.94 9.84 2.72
C LYS A 327 1.08 9.14 3.77
N ASP A 328 1.15 9.51 5.03
CA ASP A 328 1.17 8.47 6.06
C ASP A 328 -0.21 8.24 6.78
N ILE A 329 -1.31 8.92 6.40
CA ILE A 329 -2.60 8.80 7.12
C ILE A 329 -3.68 8.06 6.29
N LYS A 330 -3.77 6.71 6.41
CA LYS A 330 -5.00 5.84 6.48
C LYS A 330 -4.79 4.41 5.94
N ILE A 331 -5.34 3.37 6.63
CA ILE A 331 -6.29 2.28 6.18
C ILE A 331 -6.39 1.16 7.27
N HIS A 332 -7.60 0.57 7.42
CA HIS A 332 -8.02 -0.53 8.33
C HIS A 332 -8.04 -1.88 7.58
N ALA A 333 -7.60 -3.02 8.17
CA ALA A 333 -7.58 -4.33 7.48
C ALA A 333 -7.96 -5.52 8.39
N GLY A 334 -8.87 -6.37 7.92
CA GLY A 334 -9.24 -7.64 8.55
C GLY A 334 -10.31 -8.41 7.76
N THR A 335 -11.26 -7.68 7.14
CA THR A 335 -12.25 -8.25 6.20
C THR A 335 -11.79 -8.24 4.75
N ASP A 336 -10.81 -7.40 4.41
CA ASP A 336 -10.45 -7.10 3.02
C ASP A 336 -9.57 -8.19 2.40
N GLN A 337 -8.71 -8.87 3.17
CA GLN A 337 -7.78 -9.89 2.66
C GLN A 337 -8.47 -11.17 2.14
N ILE A 338 -9.53 -11.62 2.82
CA ILE A 338 -10.34 -12.77 2.37
C ILE A 338 -11.16 -12.39 1.14
N LEU A 339 -11.73 -11.19 1.12
CA LEU A 339 -12.48 -10.68 -0.02
C LEU A 339 -11.58 -10.53 -1.25
N GLU A 340 -10.36 -10.01 -1.09
CA GLU A 340 -9.37 -9.89 -2.15
C GLU A 340 -8.96 -11.24 -2.72
N SER A 341 -8.66 -12.23 -1.88
CA SER A 341 -8.33 -13.58 -2.34
C SER A 341 -9.45 -14.21 -3.17
N VAL A 342 -10.70 -13.95 -2.78
CA VAL A 342 -11.90 -14.43 -3.49
C VAL A 342 -12.09 -13.71 -4.84
N LEU A 343 -11.86 -12.39 -4.87
CA LEU A 343 -11.93 -11.57 -6.09
C LEU A 343 -10.82 -11.92 -7.09
N ASP A 344 -9.58 -12.05 -6.60
CA ASP A 344 -8.40 -12.39 -7.40
C ASP A 344 -8.49 -13.80 -7.97
N GLY A 345 -9.11 -14.73 -7.24
CA GLY A 345 -9.38 -16.09 -7.72
C GLY A 345 -10.52 -16.20 -8.73
N GLY A 346 -11.30 -15.13 -8.95
CA GLY A 346 -12.43 -15.12 -9.90
C GLY A 346 -13.62 -15.98 -9.46
N TYR A 347 -13.77 -16.24 -8.16
CA TYR A 347 -14.80 -17.14 -7.63
C TYR A 347 -16.19 -16.48 -7.53
N LEU A 348 -16.27 -15.14 -7.64
CA LEU A 348 -17.53 -14.41 -7.55
C LEU A 348 -18.13 -14.12 -8.94
N PRO A 349 -19.44 -14.37 -9.14
CA PRO A 349 -20.14 -13.93 -10.34
C PRO A 349 -20.08 -12.41 -10.53
N GLN A 350 -19.94 -11.94 -11.77
CA GLN A 350 -19.91 -10.50 -12.09
C GLN A 350 -21.12 -9.73 -11.55
N SER A 351 -22.30 -10.36 -11.51
CA SER A 351 -23.51 -9.74 -10.94
C SER A 351 -23.36 -9.42 -9.45
N ILE A 352 -22.70 -10.28 -8.68
CA ILE A 352 -22.43 -10.09 -7.25
C ILE A 352 -21.36 -9.01 -7.05
N ILE A 353 -20.28 -9.04 -7.85
CA ILE A 353 -19.23 -8.02 -7.82
C ILE A 353 -19.84 -6.63 -8.05
N ARG A 354 -20.72 -6.50 -9.05
CA ARG A 354 -21.42 -5.23 -9.35
C ARG A 354 -22.35 -4.76 -8.23
N ILE A 355 -22.99 -5.66 -7.48
CA ILE A 355 -23.74 -5.28 -6.27
C ILE A 355 -22.81 -4.66 -5.22
N GLY A 356 -21.65 -5.29 -4.98
CA GLY A 356 -20.63 -4.78 -4.07
C GLY A 356 -20.11 -3.40 -4.49
N ILE A 357 -19.79 -3.24 -5.77
CA ILE A 357 -19.37 -1.95 -6.36
C ILE A 357 -20.43 -0.88 -6.13
N ARG A 358 -21.71 -1.13 -6.49
CA ARG A 358 -22.80 -0.16 -6.30
C ARG A 358 -22.97 0.25 -4.83
N ARG A 359 -22.78 -0.69 -3.90
CA ARG A 359 -22.80 -0.39 -2.46
C ARG A 359 -21.65 0.55 -2.06
N GLN A 360 -20.43 0.31 -2.55
CA GLN A 360 -19.28 1.19 -2.31
C GLN A 360 -19.50 2.59 -2.92
N LEU A 361 -20.09 2.67 -4.12
CA LEU A 361 -20.46 3.95 -4.74
C LEU A 361 -21.49 4.72 -3.89
N ALA A 362 -22.52 4.04 -3.40
CA ALA A 362 -23.51 4.65 -2.51
C ALA A 362 -22.88 5.14 -1.20
N GLN A 363 -21.93 4.38 -0.64
CA GLN A 363 -21.15 4.80 0.51
C GLN A 363 -20.33 6.06 0.21
N ARG A 364 -19.60 6.09 -0.90
CA ARG A 364 -18.83 7.27 -1.33
C ARG A 364 -19.71 8.52 -1.45
N ILE A 365 -20.91 8.39 -2.00
CA ILE A 365 -21.87 9.50 -2.08
C ILE A 365 -22.27 10.00 -0.69
N ASN A 366 -22.49 9.10 0.27
CA ASN A 366 -22.77 9.49 1.65
C ASN A 366 -21.58 10.17 2.32
N GLU A 367 -20.35 9.73 2.06
CA GLU A 367 -19.12 10.30 2.63
C GLU A 367 -18.86 11.74 2.15
N ILE A 368 -19.14 12.05 0.89
CA ILE A 368 -18.92 13.39 0.32
C ILE A 368 -20.13 14.32 0.48
N LYS A 369 -21.24 13.81 1.03
CA LYS A 369 -22.47 14.57 1.22
C LYS A 369 -22.28 15.61 2.32
N THR A 370 -22.67 16.85 2.03
CA THR A 370 -22.70 17.93 3.02
C THR A 370 -24.14 18.23 3.46
N THR A 371 -24.27 18.89 4.61
CA THR A 371 -25.57 19.26 5.21
C THR A 371 -26.15 20.55 4.62
N SER A 372 -25.32 21.40 4.00
CA SER A 372 -25.71 22.66 3.38
C SER A 372 -24.81 23.00 2.18
N LEU A 373 -25.27 23.97 1.39
CA LEU A 373 -24.49 24.55 0.29
C LEU A 373 -23.24 25.29 0.80
N GLU A 374 -23.36 25.97 1.95
CA GLU A 374 -22.24 26.69 2.58
C GLU A 374 -21.10 25.72 2.93
N GLU A 375 -21.41 24.60 3.59
CA GLU A 375 -20.42 23.59 3.93
C GLU A 375 -19.84 22.91 2.68
N ALA A 376 -20.67 22.70 1.63
CA ALA A 376 -20.18 22.19 0.34
C ALA A 376 -19.12 23.11 -0.27
N TYR A 377 -19.41 24.41 -0.34
CA TYR A 377 -18.49 25.41 -0.88
C TYR A 377 -17.24 25.54 -0.02
N LYS A 378 -17.38 25.58 1.31
CA LYS A 378 -16.24 25.66 2.23
C LYS A 378 -15.29 24.47 2.08
N SER A 379 -15.83 23.25 1.99
CA SER A 379 -15.05 22.03 1.76
C SER A 379 -14.32 22.07 0.41
N LYS A 380 -15.03 22.42 -0.67
CA LYS A 380 -14.46 22.57 -2.01
C LYS A 380 -13.34 23.62 -2.04
N MET A 381 -13.57 24.81 -1.49
CA MET A 381 -12.56 25.87 -1.50
C MET A 381 -11.34 25.50 -0.68
N LYS A 382 -11.51 24.80 0.45
CA LYS A 382 -10.37 24.22 1.20
C LYS A 382 -9.55 23.26 0.34
N TYR A 383 -10.21 22.41 -0.45
CA TYR A 383 -9.53 21.51 -1.38
C TYR A 383 -8.82 22.27 -2.51
N VAL A 384 -9.46 23.28 -3.09
CA VAL A 384 -8.84 24.18 -4.09
C VAL A 384 -7.57 24.85 -3.56
N GLU A 385 -7.62 25.41 -2.34
CA GLU A 385 -6.42 26.01 -1.72
C GLU A 385 -5.32 24.98 -1.47
N LEU A 386 -5.68 23.77 -1.01
CA LEU A 386 -4.74 22.67 -0.81
C LEU A 386 -4.02 22.33 -2.12
N LEU A 387 -4.72 22.26 -3.25
CA LEU A 387 -4.12 21.97 -4.55
C LEU A 387 -3.07 23.00 -4.98
N ARG A 388 -3.25 24.29 -4.66
CA ARG A 388 -2.25 25.33 -4.95
C ARG A 388 -0.94 25.17 -4.17
N THR A 389 -0.97 24.45 -3.06
CA THR A 389 0.22 24.23 -2.21
C THR A 389 1.02 22.97 -2.56
N ARG A 390 0.45 22.09 -3.38
CA ARG A 390 1.07 20.81 -3.75
C ARG A 390 2.04 20.96 -4.94
N PRO A 391 2.91 19.98 -5.21
CA PRO A 391 3.60 19.89 -6.51
C PRO A 391 2.61 19.66 -7.66
N ILE A 392 3.06 19.79 -8.92
CA ILE A 392 2.22 19.57 -10.12
C ILE A 392 1.62 18.17 -10.13
N ALA A 393 2.39 17.15 -9.73
CA ALA A 393 1.93 15.79 -9.54
C ALA A 393 2.58 15.17 -8.29
N ILE A 394 1.96 14.13 -7.75
CA ILE A 394 2.47 13.28 -6.66
C ILE A 394 2.46 11.83 -7.17
N GLU A 395 3.24 10.93 -6.55
CA GLU A 395 3.23 9.49 -6.88
C GLU A 395 3.49 9.17 -8.36
N THR A 396 4.27 9.99 -9.07
CA THR A 396 4.44 9.86 -10.53
C THR A 396 5.04 8.53 -10.96
N ALA A 397 5.95 7.94 -10.18
CA ALA A 397 6.52 6.62 -10.45
C ALA A 397 5.48 5.49 -10.31
N THR A 398 4.75 5.46 -9.18
CA THR A 398 3.73 4.44 -8.88
C THR A 398 2.57 4.50 -9.88
N ALA A 399 2.10 5.70 -10.23
CA ALA A 399 1.04 5.87 -11.23
C ALA A 399 1.48 5.41 -12.63
N ASN A 400 2.76 5.59 -12.99
CA ASN A 400 3.30 5.12 -14.26
C ASN A 400 3.36 3.59 -14.32
N GLU A 401 3.87 2.95 -13.27
CA GLU A 401 3.97 1.48 -13.17
C GLU A 401 2.59 0.81 -13.18
N GLN A 402 1.60 1.39 -12.49
CA GLN A 402 0.26 0.80 -12.40
C GLN A 402 -0.56 0.93 -13.69
N HIS A 403 -0.39 1.99 -14.51
CA HIS A 403 -1.32 2.33 -15.61
C HIS A 403 -0.67 2.57 -16.98
N TYR A 404 0.54 3.11 -17.03
CA TYR A 404 1.12 3.64 -18.27
C TYR A 404 2.32 2.85 -18.78
N GLU A 405 2.85 1.92 -17.96
CA GLU A 405 3.78 0.86 -18.36
C GLU A 405 3.08 -0.49 -18.60
N VAL A 406 1.74 -0.54 -18.51
CA VAL A 406 0.96 -1.71 -18.93
C VAL A 406 1.33 -2.05 -20.38
N GLY A 407 1.66 -3.32 -20.64
CA GLY A 407 2.10 -3.75 -21.96
C GLY A 407 1.09 -3.36 -23.04
N THR A 408 1.54 -2.74 -24.13
CA THR A 408 0.69 -2.29 -25.24
C THR A 408 -0.24 -3.39 -25.76
N GLY A 409 0.22 -4.66 -25.73
CA GLY A 409 -0.57 -5.82 -26.12
C GLY A 409 -1.78 -6.09 -25.21
N VAL A 410 -1.68 -5.80 -23.91
CA VAL A 410 -2.82 -5.89 -22.97
C VAL A 410 -3.90 -4.89 -23.38
N LEU A 411 -3.51 -3.63 -23.61
CA LEU A 411 -4.48 -2.60 -23.97
C LEU A 411 -5.04 -2.81 -25.38
N SER A 412 -4.26 -3.26 -26.37
CA SER A 412 -4.80 -3.50 -27.72
C SER A 412 -5.85 -4.59 -27.78
N ALA A 413 -5.77 -5.57 -26.88
CA ALA A 413 -6.78 -6.61 -26.74
C ALA A 413 -8.10 -6.07 -26.14
N CYS A 414 -8.07 -4.95 -25.40
CA CYS A 414 -9.24 -4.36 -24.75
C CYS A 414 -9.84 -3.17 -25.52
N LEU A 415 -9.02 -2.31 -26.12
CA LEU A 415 -9.42 -1.01 -26.66
C LEU A 415 -9.90 -1.08 -28.12
N GLY A 416 -10.50 0.00 -28.62
CA GLY A 416 -10.88 0.11 -30.02
C GLY A 416 -9.68 0.34 -30.95
N PRO A 417 -9.89 0.38 -32.28
CA PRO A 417 -8.82 0.49 -33.28
C PRO A 417 -7.93 1.74 -33.16
N ARG A 418 -8.43 2.82 -32.56
CA ARG A 418 -7.65 4.05 -32.32
C ARG A 418 -6.84 3.98 -31.03
N MET A 419 -6.93 2.90 -30.25
CA MET A 419 -6.29 2.76 -28.93
C MET A 419 -6.67 3.90 -27.98
N LYS A 420 -7.94 4.35 -28.02
CA LYS A 420 -8.40 5.45 -27.19
C LYS A 420 -8.68 4.94 -25.77
N TYR A 421 -7.72 5.14 -24.87
CA TYR A 421 -7.87 4.82 -23.45
C TYR A 421 -8.46 6.01 -22.67
N SER A 422 -9.71 6.37 -23.00
CA SER A 422 -10.49 7.44 -22.36
C SER A 422 -11.94 7.38 -22.86
N CYS A 423 -12.86 8.10 -22.22
CA CYS A 423 -14.29 8.09 -22.56
C CYS A 423 -14.58 8.26 -24.08
N CYS A 424 -15.32 7.32 -24.69
CA CYS A 424 -15.80 7.41 -26.07
C CYS A 424 -17.19 8.07 -26.14
N LEU A 425 -17.70 8.40 -27.34
CA LEU A 425 -19.02 9.04 -27.49
C LEU A 425 -20.00 8.10 -28.20
N TYR A 426 -21.19 7.92 -27.62
CA TYR A 426 -22.25 7.06 -28.16
C TYR A 426 -23.55 7.85 -28.38
N PRO A 427 -23.65 8.73 -29.39
CA PRO A 427 -24.83 9.59 -29.58
C PRO A 427 -26.16 8.83 -29.69
N LYS A 428 -26.17 7.69 -30.39
CA LYS A 428 -27.35 6.84 -30.58
C LYS A 428 -27.39 5.66 -29.61
N GLY A 429 -26.26 5.33 -28.98
CA GLY A 429 -26.10 4.16 -28.12
C GLY A 429 -25.84 2.86 -28.88
N SER A 430 -25.90 2.89 -30.22
CA SER A 430 -25.70 1.73 -31.11
C SER A 430 -24.39 1.78 -31.88
N GLU A 431 -23.57 2.81 -31.66
CA GLU A 431 -22.24 2.90 -32.23
C GLU A 431 -21.37 1.70 -31.82
N THR A 432 -20.61 1.18 -32.78
CA THR A 432 -19.49 0.27 -32.47
C THR A 432 -18.40 1.02 -31.71
N SER A 433 -17.54 0.30 -30.96
CA SER A 433 -16.40 0.92 -30.27
C SER A 433 -15.54 1.79 -31.20
N ALA A 434 -15.27 1.33 -32.44
CA ALA A 434 -14.53 2.10 -33.43
C ALA A 434 -15.22 3.42 -33.83
N GLN A 435 -16.54 3.38 -34.04
CA GLN A 435 -17.32 4.59 -34.33
C GLN A 435 -17.35 5.53 -33.12
N ALA A 436 -17.46 4.99 -31.91
CA ALA A 436 -17.52 5.78 -30.69
C ALA A 436 -16.20 6.49 -30.36
N GLU A 437 -15.06 5.85 -30.64
CA GLU A 437 -13.73 6.48 -30.55
C GLU A 437 -13.64 7.69 -31.47
N VAL A 438 -13.97 7.52 -32.75
CA VAL A 438 -13.93 8.60 -33.75
C VAL A 438 -14.91 9.70 -33.41
N ALA A 439 -16.15 9.36 -33.00
CA ALA A 439 -17.15 10.34 -32.63
C ALA A 439 -16.67 11.26 -31.49
N MET A 440 -15.96 10.74 -30.50
CA MET A 440 -15.38 11.57 -29.44
C MET A 440 -14.22 12.44 -29.96
N LEU A 441 -13.31 11.87 -30.77
CA LEU A 441 -12.19 12.60 -31.37
C LEU A 441 -12.64 13.77 -32.24
N GLU A 442 -13.73 13.61 -32.99
CA GLU A 442 -14.36 14.70 -33.77
C GLU A 442 -14.84 15.84 -32.86
N THR A 443 -15.34 15.54 -31.66
CA THR A 443 -15.70 16.60 -30.71
C THR A 443 -14.49 17.39 -30.23
N TYR A 444 -13.31 16.78 -30.14
CA TYR A 444 -12.08 17.49 -29.77
C TYR A 444 -11.69 18.48 -30.87
N VAL A 445 -11.77 18.06 -32.14
CA VAL A 445 -11.53 18.96 -33.28
C VAL A 445 -12.42 20.20 -33.21
N GLN A 446 -13.71 20.00 -32.98
CA GLN A 446 -14.68 21.10 -32.91
C GLN A 446 -14.47 21.98 -31.68
N LYS A 447 -14.44 21.38 -30.47
CA LYS A 447 -14.41 22.11 -29.19
C LYS A 447 -13.06 22.75 -28.91
N ALA A 448 -11.94 22.13 -29.31
CA ALA A 448 -10.62 22.73 -29.24
C ALA A 448 -10.34 23.71 -30.40
N GLN A 449 -11.26 23.84 -31.35
CA GLN A 449 -11.14 24.71 -32.53
C GLN A 449 -9.85 24.42 -33.30
N LEU A 450 -9.58 23.14 -33.53
CA LEU A 450 -8.41 22.68 -34.29
C LEU A 450 -8.63 22.99 -35.77
N LYS A 451 -7.56 23.46 -36.42
CA LYS A 451 -7.55 23.79 -37.85
C LYS A 451 -6.26 23.30 -38.47
N ASP A 452 -6.31 23.01 -39.76
CA ASP A 452 -5.12 22.67 -40.52
C ASP A 452 -4.14 23.85 -40.56
N GLY A 453 -2.84 23.56 -40.53
CA GLY A 453 -1.76 24.56 -40.46
C GLY A 453 -1.38 25.02 -39.05
N GLN A 454 -1.99 24.47 -37.99
CA GLN A 454 -1.67 24.80 -36.60
C GLN A 454 -0.51 23.98 -36.04
N SER A 455 0.17 24.51 -35.02
CA SER A 455 1.06 23.74 -34.15
C SER A 455 0.25 23.26 -32.94
N ILE A 456 0.05 21.94 -32.83
CA ILE A 456 -0.85 21.30 -31.87
C ILE A 456 -0.05 20.38 -30.96
N LEU A 457 -0.19 20.57 -29.64
CA LEU A 457 0.37 19.68 -28.62
C LEU A 457 -0.73 18.79 -28.06
N ASP A 458 -0.54 17.46 -28.13
CA ASP A 458 -1.30 16.45 -27.39
C ASP A 458 -0.55 16.12 -26.10
N LEU A 459 -0.98 16.72 -24.98
CA LEU A 459 -0.32 16.66 -23.67
C LEU A 459 -0.91 15.51 -22.83
N GLY A 460 -0.11 14.45 -22.66
CA GLY A 460 -0.58 13.18 -22.09
C GLY A 460 -1.19 12.28 -23.16
N CYS A 461 -0.47 12.04 -24.25
CA CYS A 461 -1.06 11.49 -25.48
C CYS A 461 -1.48 10.01 -25.42
N GLY A 462 -1.14 9.28 -24.33
CA GLY A 462 -1.37 7.84 -24.23
C GLY A 462 -0.76 7.08 -25.41
N TRP A 463 -1.52 6.13 -25.98
CA TRP A 463 -1.16 5.41 -27.22
C TRP A 463 -1.44 6.21 -28.51
N GLY A 464 -1.64 7.53 -28.40
CA GLY A 464 -1.68 8.46 -29.54
C GLY A 464 -3.00 8.51 -30.29
N SER A 465 -4.13 8.14 -29.67
CA SER A 465 -5.44 8.20 -30.33
C SER A 465 -5.77 9.60 -30.86
N GLY A 466 -5.43 10.64 -30.09
CA GLY A 466 -5.57 12.05 -30.48
C GLY A 466 -4.51 12.45 -31.50
N ALA A 467 -3.23 12.37 -31.13
CA ALA A 467 -2.10 12.76 -31.97
C ALA A 467 -2.11 12.15 -33.39
N LEU A 468 -2.35 10.84 -33.53
CA LEU A 468 -2.42 10.18 -34.83
C LEU A 468 -3.63 10.67 -35.64
N TYR A 469 -4.80 10.81 -35.00
CA TYR A 469 -5.99 11.33 -35.65
C TYR A 469 -5.79 12.77 -36.14
N PHE A 470 -5.23 13.64 -35.31
CA PHE A 470 -4.94 15.03 -35.69
C PHE A 470 -3.93 15.12 -36.83
N ALA A 471 -2.91 14.27 -36.84
CA ALA A 471 -1.92 14.22 -37.90
C ALA A 471 -2.53 13.76 -39.24
N GLU A 472 -3.47 12.81 -39.23
CA GLU A 472 -4.21 12.35 -40.41
C GLU A 472 -5.13 13.44 -40.97
N VAL A 473 -5.91 14.11 -40.12
CA VAL A 473 -6.94 15.07 -40.58
C VAL A 473 -6.38 16.47 -40.86
N PHE A 474 -5.18 16.79 -40.37
CA PHE A 474 -4.51 18.09 -40.55
C PHE A 474 -3.09 17.93 -41.12
N PRO A 475 -2.95 17.62 -42.43
CA PRO A 475 -1.66 17.31 -43.03
C PRO A 475 -0.67 18.50 -43.05
N ASN A 476 -1.16 19.74 -42.96
CA ASN A 476 -0.32 20.94 -42.91
C ASN A 476 -0.02 21.41 -41.48
N SER A 477 -0.66 20.83 -40.47
CA SER A 477 -0.36 21.09 -39.06
C SER A 477 0.95 20.43 -38.62
N ARG A 478 1.51 20.89 -37.50
CA ARG A 478 2.61 20.23 -36.79
C ARG A 478 2.08 19.65 -35.48
N ILE A 479 2.05 18.34 -35.36
CA ILE A 479 1.55 17.64 -34.18
C ILE A 479 2.72 17.22 -33.31
N THR A 480 2.69 17.63 -32.04
CA THR A 480 3.61 17.16 -31.01
C THR A 480 2.82 16.31 -30.01
N ALA A 481 3.19 15.06 -29.83
CA ALA A 481 2.63 14.18 -28.81
C ALA A 481 3.60 14.09 -27.64
N PHE A 482 3.11 14.29 -26.41
CA PHE A 482 3.92 14.25 -25.21
C PHE A 482 3.41 13.16 -24.27
N SER A 483 4.29 12.22 -23.92
CA SER A 483 4.02 11.13 -22.98
C SER A 483 5.23 10.91 -22.08
N ASN A 484 5.03 10.37 -20.88
CA ASN A 484 6.12 9.94 -20.01
C ASN A 484 6.56 8.48 -20.28
N SER A 485 5.84 7.75 -21.14
CA SER A 485 6.04 6.32 -21.39
C SER A 485 6.81 6.07 -22.70
N ARG A 486 7.87 5.25 -22.59
CA ARG A 486 8.69 4.82 -23.74
C ARG A 486 7.92 3.88 -24.67
N THR A 487 7.10 2.98 -24.13
CA THR A 487 6.35 1.98 -24.91
C THR A 487 5.23 2.63 -25.72
N GLN A 488 4.58 3.66 -25.17
CA GLN A 488 3.63 4.50 -25.90
C GLN A 488 4.28 5.21 -27.07
N LYS A 489 5.46 5.81 -26.88
CA LYS A 489 6.23 6.43 -27.96
C LYS A 489 6.54 5.43 -29.08
N GLN A 490 7.05 4.24 -28.73
CA GLN A 490 7.37 3.20 -29.72
C GLN A 490 6.14 2.80 -30.54
N TYR A 491 4.98 2.65 -29.90
CA TYR A 491 3.72 2.35 -30.59
C TYR A 491 3.33 3.47 -31.57
N ILE A 492 3.36 4.72 -31.12
CA ILE A 492 2.96 5.87 -31.94
C ILE A 492 3.92 6.06 -33.12
N ASP A 493 5.24 6.01 -32.90
CA ASP A 493 6.24 6.14 -33.97
C ASP A 493 6.07 5.05 -35.03
N SER A 494 5.82 3.80 -34.60
CA SER A 494 5.53 2.67 -35.49
C SER A 494 4.25 2.90 -36.30
N LYS A 495 3.18 3.33 -35.64
CA LYS A 495 1.89 3.58 -36.31
C LYS A 495 1.97 4.75 -37.28
N ALA A 496 2.61 5.85 -36.88
CA ALA A 496 2.84 7.01 -37.73
C ALA A 496 3.64 6.64 -38.99
N SER A 497 4.69 5.84 -38.82
CA SER A 497 5.50 5.32 -39.94
C SER A 497 4.65 4.46 -40.89
N SER A 498 3.83 3.56 -40.36
CA SER A 498 2.94 2.70 -41.16
C SER A 498 1.88 3.48 -41.96
N LEU A 499 1.47 4.64 -41.46
CA LEU A 499 0.49 5.53 -42.07
C LEU A 499 1.15 6.62 -42.96
N GLY A 500 2.48 6.70 -42.99
CA GLY A 500 3.21 7.71 -43.74
C GLY A 500 3.08 9.14 -43.19
N LEU A 501 2.75 9.28 -41.90
CA LEU A 501 2.55 10.57 -41.24
C LEU A 501 3.90 11.22 -40.94
N LYS A 502 4.19 12.35 -41.62
CA LYS A 502 5.45 13.10 -41.48
C LYS A 502 5.34 14.34 -40.61
N ASN A 503 4.13 14.67 -40.19
CA ASN A 503 3.77 15.87 -39.44
C ASN A 503 3.62 15.62 -37.93
N LEU A 504 3.97 14.43 -37.44
CA LEU A 504 3.86 14.03 -36.03
C LEU A 504 5.26 13.82 -35.42
N THR A 505 5.50 14.40 -34.25
CA THR A 505 6.70 14.18 -33.42
C THR A 505 6.28 13.76 -32.02
N VAL A 506 6.86 12.67 -31.51
CA VAL A 506 6.59 12.18 -30.15
C VAL A 506 7.76 12.48 -29.23
N ILE A 507 7.49 13.17 -28.12
CA ILE A 507 8.45 13.53 -27.08
C ILE A 507 8.15 12.70 -25.83
N THR A 508 9.20 12.09 -25.26
CA THR A 508 9.11 11.42 -23.96
C THR A 508 9.62 12.34 -22.85
N GLY A 509 8.80 12.62 -21.84
CA GLY A 509 9.17 13.45 -20.69
C GLY A 509 8.12 13.49 -19.60
N ASP A 510 8.48 14.02 -18.43
CA ASP A 510 7.57 14.20 -17.30
C ASP A 510 7.15 15.67 -17.19
N ILE A 511 5.85 15.95 -17.35
CA ILE A 511 5.29 17.31 -17.26
C ILE A 511 5.41 17.92 -15.85
N ALA A 512 5.49 17.08 -14.81
CA ALA A 512 5.63 17.52 -13.42
C ALA A 512 7.09 17.85 -13.04
N SER A 513 8.06 17.44 -13.85
CA SER A 513 9.49 17.74 -13.68
C SER A 513 9.89 19.11 -14.25
N ASP A 514 11.20 19.38 -14.30
CA ASP A 514 11.81 20.59 -14.88
C ASP A 514 11.70 20.68 -16.41
N TYR A 515 11.09 19.69 -17.08
CA TYR A 515 10.89 19.74 -18.54
C TYR A 515 10.01 20.93 -18.93
N GLU A 516 10.53 21.89 -19.70
CA GLU A 516 9.76 23.03 -20.22
C GLU A 516 9.66 22.97 -21.75
N PHE A 517 8.46 23.23 -22.28
CA PHE A 517 8.29 23.42 -23.71
C PHE A 517 8.87 24.77 -24.14
N PRO A 518 9.36 24.91 -25.38
CA PRO A 518 9.79 26.22 -25.86
C PRO A 518 8.62 27.21 -25.82
N PRO A 519 8.84 28.44 -25.34
CA PRO A 519 7.76 29.40 -25.12
C PRO A 519 7.09 29.80 -26.43
N SER A 520 5.77 30.00 -26.41
CA SER A 520 4.97 30.42 -27.57
C SER A 520 5.10 29.50 -28.80
N SER A 521 5.17 28.18 -28.59
CA SER A 521 5.32 27.20 -29.67
C SER A 521 4.00 26.71 -30.25
N PHE A 522 2.93 26.68 -29.46
CA PHE A 522 1.69 26.00 -29.83
C PHE A 522 0.52 26.96 -30.02
N ASP A 523 -0.26 26.72 -31.07
CA ASP A 523 -1.56 27.36 -31.28
C ASP A 523 -2.65 26.69 -30.43
N ARG A 524 -2.51 25.37 -30.22
CA ARG A 524 -3.43 24.53 -29.48
C ARG A 524 -2.69 23.55 -28.60
N VAL A 525 -3.17 23.40 -27.37
CA VAL A 525 -2.84 22.28 -26.49
C VAL A 525 -4.13 21.51 -26.24
N VAL A 526 -4.07 20.20 -26.40
CA VAL A 526 -5.17 19.26 -26.13
C VAL A 526 -4.68 18.33 -25.04
N SER A 527 -5.47 18.14 -23.99
CA SER A 527 -5.16 17.20 -22.92
C SER A 527 -6.38 16.33 -22.64
N ILE A 528 -6.21 15.01 -22.74
CA ILE A 528 -7.27 14.02 -22.57
C ILE A 528 -6.91 13.12 -21.39
N GLU A 529 -7.67 13.23 -20.29
CA GLU A 529 -7.55 12.44 -19.06
C GLU A 529 -6.13 12.42 -18.43
N LEU A 530 -5.40 13.54 -18.51
CA LEU A 530 -4.12 13.73 -17.81
C LEU A 530 -4.31 14.44 -16.46
N PHE A 531 -5.23 15.41 -16.40
CA PHE A 531 -5.33 16.37 -15.30
C PHE A 531 -5.70 15.69 -13.98
N GLU A 532 -6.38 14.54 -14.03
CA GLU A 532 -6.79 13.71 -12.89
C GLU A 532 -5.60 13.13 -12.12
N HIS A 533 -4.44 13.04 -12.76
CA HIS A 533 -3.18 12.63 -12.15
C HIS A 533 -2.41 13.81 -11.53
N MET A 534 -2.84 15.04 -11.83
CA MET A 534 -2.17 16.24 -11.38
C MET A 534 -2.76 16.73 -10.06
N LYS A 535 -2.10 17.69 -9.43
CA LYS A 535 -2.52 18.31 -8.17
C LYS A 535 -2.50 19.82 -8.29
N ASN A 536 -1.33 20.41 -8.55
CA ASN A 536 -1.23 21.86 -8.68
C ASN A 536 -1.61 22.35 -10.07
N TYR A 537 -2.91 22.53 -10.28
CA TYR A 537 -3.45 23.07 -11.53
C TYR A 537 -2.98 24.50 -11.81
N GLU A 538 -2.69 25.33 -10.80
CA GLU A 538 -2.18 26.69 -11.05
C GLU A 538 -0.82 26.65 -11.75
N LEU A 539 0.11 25.87 -11.22
CA LEU A 539 1.43 25.70 -11.82
C LEU A 539 1.38 25.01 -13.19
N LEU A 540 0.52 24.00 -13.34
CA LEU A 540 0.33 23.31 -14.61
C LEU A 540 -0.25 24.23 -15.69
N MET A 541 -1.31 24.99 -15.36
CA MET A 541 -1.93 25.96 -16.27
C MET A 541 -0.92 27.04 -16.66
N ALA A 542 -0.11 27.55 -15.72
CA ALA A 542 0.97 28.50 -16.02
C ALA A 542 2.01 27.93 -16.99
N LYS A 543 2.38 26.65 -16.82
CA LYS A 543 3.32 25.94 -17.70
C LYS A 543 2.77 25.78 -19.11
N VAL A 544 1.51 25.37 -19.22
CA VAL A 544 0.80 25.30 -20.50
C VAL A 544 0.67 26.68 -21.15
N ALA A 545 0.35 27.71 -20.36
CA ALA A 545 0.26 29.09 -20.84
C ALA A 545 1.59 29.57 -21.44
N ARG A 546 2.74 29.27 -20.82
CA ARG A 546 4.06 29.63 -21.40
C ARG A 546 4.28 29.00 -22.78
N ALA A 547 3.88 27.74 -22.95
CA ALA A 547 4.02 27.00 -24.20
C ALA A 547 3.08 27.51 -25.32
N LEU A 548 1.92 28.08 -24.94
CA LEU A 548 0.95 28.63 -25.88
C LEU A 548 1.39 30.01 -26.44
N LYS A 549 1.13 30.21 -27.74
CA LYS A 549 1.20 31.53 -28.39
C LYS A 549 0.14 32.48 -27.81
N PRO A 550 0.27 33.81 -27.98
CA PRO A 550 -0.82 34.74 -27.70
C PRO A 550 -2.12 34.35 -28.43
N GLY A 551 -3.25 34.29 -27.73
CA GLY A 551 -4.52 33.76 -28.27
C GLY A 551 -4.55 32.24 -28.50
N GLY A 552 -3.51 31.53 -28.06
CA GLY A 552 -3.45 30.08 -28.06
C GLY A 552 -4.44 29.48 -27.06
N LYS A 553 -4.93 28.27 -27.33
CA LYS A 553 -6.00 27.64 -26.54
C LYS A 553 -5.60 26.30 -25.96
N LEU A 554 -6.04 26.04 -24.75
CA LEU A 554 -5.97 24.74 -24.09
C LEU A 554 -7.38 24.12 -24.08
N PHE A 555 -7.50 22.91 -24.61
CA PHE A 555 -8.68 22.08 -24.43
C PHE A 555 -8.37 20.95 -23.44
N VAL A 556 -9.24 20.76 -22.45
CA VAL A 556 -9.11 19.69 -21.44
C VAL A 556 -10.35 18.81 -21.49
N HIS A 557 -10.16 17.51 -21.63
CA HIS A 557 -11.15 16.46 -21.38
C HIS A 557 -10.74 15.76 -20.09
N ILE A 558 -11.66 15.72 -19.11
CA ILE A 558 -11.37 15.21 -17.77
C ILE A 558 -12.62 14.59 -17.17
N PHE A 559 -12.52 13.37 -16.62
CA PHE A 559 -13.62 12.80 -15.86
C PHE A 559 -13.84 13.58 -14.56
N ALA A 560 -15.08 13.66 -14.10
CA ALA A 560 -15.42 14.45 -12.93
C ALA A 560 -16.69 13.96 -12.23
N HIS A 561 -16.77 14.21 -10.94
CA HIS A 561 -18.01 14.22 -10.19
C HIS A 561 -18.76 15.53 -10.46
N LYS A 562 -20.10 15.49 -10.44
CA LYS A 562 -20.94 16.63 -10.81
C LYS A 562 -20.70 17.89 -9.97
N SER A 563 -20.25 17.77 -8.72
CA SER A 563 -20.19 18.92 -7.81
C SER A 563 -19.05 18.96 -6.80
N MET A 564 -18.47 17.84 -6.40
CA MET A 564 -17.50 17.79 -5.29
C MET A 564 -16.21 17.07 -5.71
N PRO A 565 -15.03 17.70 -5.58
CA PRO A 565 -13.76 17.06 -5.85
C PRO A 565 -13.26 16.30 -4.61
N TYR A 566 -12.46 15.25 -4.81
CA TYR A 566 -11.79 14.50 -3.76
C TYR A 566 -10.60 13.69 -4.31
N ASP A 567 -9.65 13.33 -3.44
CA ASP A 567 -8.57 12.41 -3.82
C ASP A 567 -9.01 10.94 -3.68
N PHE A 568 -8.45 10.08 -4.52
CA PHE A 568 -8.49 8.63 -4.30
C PHE A 568 -7.44 8.29 -3.22
N GLU A 569 -7.86 8.34 -1.96
CA GLU A 569 -6.94 8.18 -0.82
C GLU A 569 -6.66 6.70 -0.50
N THR A 570 -7.64 5.81 -0.66
CA THR A 570 -7.62 4.46 -0.07
C THR A 570 -8.49 3.46 -0.84
N GLY A 571 -8.23 2.16 -0.65
CA GLY A 571 -9.08 1.05 -1.13
C GLY A 571 -8.61 0.41 -2.44
N TRP A 572 -9.18 -0.76 -2.74
CA TRP A 572 -8.79 -1.65 -3.84
C TRP A 572 -8.53 -0.96 -5.20
N MET A 573 -9.41 -0.02 -5.60
CA MET A 573 -9.23 0.74 -6.85
C MET A 573 -8.00 1.65 -6.80
N THR A 574 -7.75 2.29 -5.66
CA THR A 574 -6.58 3.16 -5.44
C THR A 574 -5.30 2.32 -5.42
N GLU A 575 -5.31 1.19 -4.71
CA GLU A 575 -4.12 0.33 -4.51
C GLU A 575 -3.65 -0.36 -5.78
N HIS A 576 -4.57 -0.73 -6.68
CA HIS A 576 -4.20 -1.45 -7.90
C HIS A 576 -4.25 -0.58 -9.17
N PHE A 577 -5.04 0.50 -9.18
CA PHE A 577 -5.29 1.25 -10.41
C PHE A 577 -5.13 2.79 -10.30
N PHE A 578 -5.41 3.43 -9.18
CA PHE A 578 -5.47 4.91 -9.12
C PHE A 578 -4.68 5.53 -7.97
N THR A 579 -3.50 5.00 -7.64
CA THR A 579 -2.69 5.55 -6.53
C THR A 579 -2.37 7.02 -6.80
N GLY A 580 -2.74 7.89 -5.86
CA GLY A 580 -2.51 9.34 -5.97
C GLY A 580 -3.42 10.07 -6.95
N GLY A 581 -4.45 9.43 -7.51
CA GLY A 581 -5.40 10.08 -8.42
C GLY A 581 -6.34 11.07 -7.72
N THR A 582 -6.94 11.96 -8.51
CA THR A 582 -7.98 12.90 -8.06
C THR A 582 -9.25 12.62 -8.83
N MET A 583 -10.41 12.62 -8.14
CA MET A 583 -11.72 12.82 -8.75
C MET A 583 -12.02 14.34 -8.74
N PRO A 584 -11.98 15.00 -9.90
CA PRO A 584 -12.32 16.43 -10.02
C PRO A 584 -13.81 16.68 -9.82
N SER A 585 -14.19 17.94 -9.56
CA SER A 585 -15.56 18.40 -9.79
C SER A 585 -15.69 19.08 -11.13
N THR A 586 -16.90 19.13 -11.67
CA THR A 586 -17.19 19.81 -12.95
C THR A 586 -16.77 21.28 -12.97
N ASP A 587 -16.66 21.96 -11.84
CA ASP A 587 -16.25 23.36 -11.75
C ASP A 587 -14.80 23.54 -11.24
N LEU A 588 -14.05 22.46 -11.01
CA LEU A 588 -12.76 22.53 -10.33
C LEU A 588 -11.76 23.44 -11.04
N LEU A 589 -11.68 23.36 -12.37
CA LEU A 589 -10.73 24.17 -13.15
C LEU A 589 -11.13 25.64 -13.27
N HIS A 590 -12.34 26.03 -12.84
CA HIS A 590 -12.76 27.44 -12.80
C HIS A 590 -11.93 28.25 -11.80
N PHE A 591 -11.38 27.59 -10.78
CA PHE A 591 -10.63 28.25 -9.72
C PHE A 591 -9.14 28.45 -10.05
N PHE A 592 -8.69 28.07 -11.26
CA PHE A 592 -7.28 28.10 -11.67
C PHE A 592 -7.08 28.87 -12.99
N GLN A 593 -7.60 30.10 -13.05
CA GLN A 593 -7.64 30.92 -14.27
C GLN A 593 -6.61 32.08 -14.30
N LYS A 594 -5.54 31.99 -13.51
CA LYS A 594 -4.54 33.07 -13.41
C LYS A 594 -3.86 33.36 -14.76
N ASP A 595 -3.49 32.31 -15.48
CA ASP A 595 -2.72 32.40 -16.73
C ASP A 595 -3.54 32.02 -17.97
N LEU A 596 -4.68 31.35 -17.78
CA LEU A 596 -5.57 30.84 -18.83
C LEU A 596 -7.02 31.11 -18.45
N ASN A 597 -7.77 31.78 -19.34
CA ASN A 597 -9.15 32.18 -19.10
C ASN A 597 -10.13 31.19 -19.74
N LEU A 598 -11.08 30.68 -18.96
CA LEU A 598 -12.13 29.79 -19.43
C LEU A 598 -13.03 30.52 -20.43
N GLN A 599 -13.19 29.91 -21.60
CA GLN A 599 -14.06 30.40 -22.67
C GLN A 599 -15.38 29.62 -22.69
N GLN A 600 -15.30 28.30 -22.65
CA GLN A 600 -16.46 27.41 -22.77
C GLN A 600 -16.24 26.12 -21.96
N GLN A 601 -17.35 25.54 -21.49
CA GLN A 601 -17.38 24.25 -20.82
C GLN A 601 -18.54 23.41 -21.34
N TRP A 602 -18.35 22.09 -21.39
CA TRP A 602 -19.41 21.13 -21.69
C TRP A 602 -19.39 19.97 -20.70
N TRP A 603 -20.56 19.37 -20.51
CA TRP A 603 -20.72 18.11 -19.79
C TRP A 603 -21.04 16.99 -20.79
N VAL A 604 -20.41 15.83 -20.59
CA VAL A 604 -20.71 14.58 -21.27
C VAL A 604 -21.21 13.60 -20.22
N ASN A 605 -22.46 13.15 -20.37
CA ASN A 605 -23.10 12.24 -19.43
C ASN A 605 -22.28 10.94 -19.27
N GLY A 606 -22.17 10.45 -18.05
CA GLY A 606 -21.36 9.29 -17.69
C GLY A 606 -21.73 8.00 -18.42
N LYS A 607 -22.95 7.84 -18.92
CA LYS A 607 -23.35 6.65 -19.70
C LYS A 607 -22.46 6.40 -20.92
N HIS A 608 -21.88 7.44 -21.50
CA HIS A 608 -20.92 7.28 -22.58
C HIS A 608 -19.64 6.59 -22.10
N TYR A 609 -19.10 6.98 -20.94
CA TYR A 609 -17.95 6.32 -20.35
C TYR A 609 -18.33 4.93 -19.84
N ALA A 610 -19.49 4.78 -19.19
CA ALA A 610 -19.97 3.47 -18.76
C ALA A 610 -20.03 2.48 -19.93
N LYS A 611 -20.61 2.88 -21.07
CA LYS A 611 -20.67 2.07 -22.28
C LYS A 611 -19.28 1.78 -22.87
N THR A 612 -18.36 2.75 -22.78
CA THR A 612 -16.95 2.56 -23.17
C THR A 612 -16.31 1.43 -22.35
N CYS A 613 -16.47 1.46 -21.02
CA CYS A 613 -15.93 0.43 -20.12
C CYS A 613 -16.60 -0.95 -20.34
N GLU A 614 -17.89 -1.00 -20.62
CA GLU A 614 -18.57 -2.25 -21.00
C GLU A 614 -18.04 -2.83 -22.31
N ASP A 615 -17.74 -1.98 -23.31
CA ASP A 615 -17.13 -2.43 -24.56
C ASP A 615 -15.72 -2.98 -24.34
N TRP A 616 -14.90 -2.33 -23.49
CA TRP A 616 -13.58 -2.83 -23.13
C TRP A 616 -13.66 -4.16 -22.38
N LEU A 617 -14.55 -4.27 -21.38
CA LEU A 617 -14.77 -5.53 -20.65
C LEU A 617 -15.21 -6.66 -21.59
N SER A 618 -16.17 -6.37 -22.47
CA SER A 618 -16.69 -7.34 -23.45
C SER A 618 -15.59 -7.81 -24.40
N LYS A 619 -14.81 -6.87 -24.96
CA LYS A 619 -13.71 -7.19 -25.88
C LYS A 619 -12.60 -7.97 -25.16
N MET A 620 -12.21 -7.56 -23.95
CA MET A 620 -11.23 -8.26 -23.14
C MET A 620 -11.63 -9.73 -22.89
N ASN A 621 -12.90 -9.97 -22.54
CA ASN A 621 -13.43 -11.31 -22.30
C ASN A 621 -13.42 -12.16 -23.58
N ALA A 622 -13.80 -11.58 -24.72
CA ALA A 622 -13.78 -12.25 -26.02
C ALA A 622 -12.36 -12.55 -26.50
N SER A 623 -11.38 -11.72 -26.10
CA SER A 623 -9.99 -11.78 -26.56
C SER A 623 -9.07 -12.46 -25.53
N LYS A 624 -9.61 -13.30 -24.65
CA LYS A 624 -8.84 -13.95 -23.56
C LYS A 624 -7.59 -14.68 -24.05
N VAL A 625 -7.65 -15.35 -25.20
CA VAL A 625 -6.50 -16.07 -25.77
C VAL A 625 -5.42 -15.10 -26.29
N GLU A 626 -5.84 -13.98 -26.88
CA GLU A 626 -4.95 -12.95 -27.41
C GLU A 626 -4.28 -12.14 -26.29
N ILE A 627 -5.02 -11.80 -25.23
CA ILE A 627 -4.51 -10.97 -24.13
C ILE A 627 -3.59 -11.76 -23.18
N TRP A 628 -3.73 -13.09 -23.09
CA TRP A 628 -3.04 -13.91 -22.10
C TRP A 628 -1.51 -13.80 -22.15
N PRO A 629 -0.84 -13.94 -23.32
CA PRO A 629 0.62 -13.82 -23.38
C PRO A 629 1.10 -12.43 -22.97
N HIS A 630 0.33 -11.38 -23.27
CA HIS A 630 0.66 -10.02 -22.90
C HIS A 630 0.48 -9.76 -21.39
N LEU A 631 -0.50 -10.40 -20.76
CA LEU A 631 -0.64 -10.37 -19.31
C LEU A 631 0.49 -11.14 -18.62
N GLU A 632 0.93 -12.27 -19.16
CA GLU A 632 2.10 -13.01 -18.65
C GLU A 632 3.39 -12.17 -18.77
N GLU A 633 3.57 -11.47 -19.90
CA GLU A 633 4.70 -10.57 -20.12
C GLU A 633 4.68 -9.38 -19.16
N THR A 634 3.51 -8.79 -18.93
CA THR A 634 3.36 -7.58 -18.11
C THR A 634 3.42 -7.88 -16.60
N TYR A 635 2.77 -8.95 -16.15
CA TYR A 635 2.54 -9.21 -14.72
C TYR A 635 3.19 -10.50 -14.19
N GLY A 636 3.80 -11.29 -15.08
CA GLY A 636 4.39 -12.59 -14.77
C GLY A 636 3.39 -13.74 -14.81
N LYS A 637 3.88 -14.93 -15.19
CA LYS A 637 3.06 -16.15 -15.37
C LYS A 637 2.28 -16.56 -14.13
N ASN A 638 2.83 -16.31 -12.94
CA ASN A 638 2.18 -16.70 -11.69
C ASN A 638 1.02 -15.78 -11.29
N ASN A 639 0.95 -14.56 -11.85
CA ASN A 639 -0.06 -13.56 -11.50
C ASN A 639 -1.07 -13.31 -12.62
N VAL A 640 -0.94 -13.99 -13.76
CA VAL A 640 -1.75 -13.74 -14.97
C VAL A 640 -3.25 -13.86 -14.69
N THR A 641 -3.67 -14.88 -13.93
CA THR A 641 -5.08 -15.11 -13.58
C THR A 641 -5.61 -14.01 -12.68
N THR A 642 -4.85 -13.65 -11.65
CA THR A 642 -5.17 -12.55 -10.74
C THR A 642 -5.38 -11.26 -11.53
N TRP A 643 -4.42 -10.86 -12.35
CA TRP A 643 -4.52 -9.62 -13.11
C TRP A 643 -5.61 -9.64 -14.16
N PHE A 644 -5.90 -10.80 -14.77
CA PHE A 644 -7.07 -10.93 -15.64
C PHE A 644 -8.37 -10.60 -14.89
N HIS A 645 -8.57 -11.12 -13.68
CA HIS A 645 -9.75 -10.81 -12.87
C HIS A 645 -9.75 -9.37 -12.36
N ARG A 646 -8.60 -8.83 -11.94
CA ARG A 646 -8.48 -7.43 -11.52
C ARG A 646 -8.86 -6.47 -12.65
N TRP A 647 -8.39 -6.69 -13.88
CA TRP A 647 -8.80 -5.89 -15.03
C TRP A 647 -10.31 -5.98 -15.33
N GLN A 648 -10.92 -7.16 -15.19
CA GLN A 648 -12.38 -7.28 -15.30
C GLN A 648 -13.10 -6.46 -14.22
N ILE A 649 -12.66 -6.56 -12.97
CA ILE A 649 -13.24 -5.81 -11.85
C ILE A 649 -13.07 -4.30 -12.07
N PHE A 650 -11.91 -3.86 -12.54
CA PHE A 650 -11.64 -2.47 -12.89
C PHE A 650 -12.64 -1.92 -13.91
N TYR A 651 -12.83 -2.60 -15.04
CA TYR A 651 -13.79 -2.14 -16.05
C TYR A 651 -15.23 -2.17 -15.53
N MET A 652 -15.61 -3.18 -14.72
CA MET A 652 -16.92 -3.19 -14.05
C MET A 652 -17.08 -2.02 -13.08
N ALA A 653 -16.04 -1.71 -12.29
CA ALA A 653 -16.06 -0.61 -11.32
C ALA A 653 -16.26 0.73 -12.00
N CYS A 654 -15.51 1.00 -13.07
CA CYS A 654 -15.65 2.20 -13.88
C CYS A 654 -17.03 2.25 -14.56
N ALA A 655 -17.51 1.13 -15.13
CA ALA A 655 -18.81 1.07 -15.77
C ALA A 655 -19.96 1.42 -14.80
N GLU A 656 -19.96 0.85 -13.60
CA GLU A 656 -20.96 1.14 -12.57
C GLU A 656 -20.86 2.57 -12.05
N LEU A 657 -19.63 3.09 -11.85
CA LEU A 657 -19.39 4.46 -11.40
C LEU A 657 -19.99 5.47 -12.39
N PHE A 658 -19.67 5.35 -13.67
CA PHE A 658 -20.16 6.27 -14.68
C PHE A 658 -21.63 6.04 -15.09
N ALA A 659 -22.22 4.87 -14.78
CA ALA A 659 -23.65 4.63 -14.96
C ALA A 659 -24.50 5.11 -13.79
N TYR A 660 -23.89 5.42 -12.65
CA TYR A 660 -24.58 5.74 -11.41
C TYR A 660 -25.57 6.90 -11.57
N GLU A 661 -26.79 6.72 -11.04
CA GLU A 661 -27.92 7.65 -11.21
C GLU A 661 -28.18 8.06 -12.67
N GLY A 662 -28.01 7.12 -13.60
CA GLY A 662 -28.22 7.37 -15.02
C GLY A 662 -27.09 8.17 -15.69
N GLY A 663 -25.89 8.18 -15.09
CA GLY A 663 -24.71 8.88 -15.58
C GLY A 663 -24.68 10.38 -15.27
N GLU A 664 -25.49 10.80 -14.31
CA GLU A 664 -25.61 12.21 -13.91
C GLU A 664 -24.71 12.57 -12.72
N THR A 665 -24.12 11.58 -12.04
CA THR A 665 -23.30 11.83 -10.84
C THR A 665 -21.81 11.90 -11.14
N TRP A 666 -21.29 10.94 -11.91
CA TRP A 666 -19.95 11.00 -12.49
C TRP A 666 -20.07 10.99 -14.01
N GLY A 667 -19.27 11.81 -14.67
CA GLY A 667 -19.26 11.97 -16.11
C GLY A 667 -17.95 12.61 -16.56
N VAL A 668 -17.98 13.32 -17.68
CA VAL A 668 -16.78 13.96 -18.24
C VAL A 668 -17.05 15.45 -18.49
N SER A 669 -16.12 16.28 -18.04
CA SER A 669 -16.10 17.71 -18.33
C SER A 669 -15.11 18.02 -19.44
N HIS A 670 -15.56 18.81 -20.41
CA HIS A 670 -14.69 19.43 -21.40
C HIS A 670 -14.55 20.92 -21.10
N TYR A 671 -13.34 21.46 -21.17
CA TYR A 671 -13.08 22.89 -21.01
C TYR A 671 -12.29 23.41 -22.20
N LEU A 672 -12.57 24.64 -22.60
CA LEU A 672 -11.75 25.42 -23.51
C LEU A 672 -11.26 26.66 -22.78
N PHE A 673 -9.95 26.77 -22.62
CA PHE A 673 -9.27 27.94 -22.07
C PHE A 673 -8.49 28.67 -23.16
N GLU A 674 -8.26 29.96 -22.96
CA GLU A 674 -7.47 30.82 -23.84
C GLU A 674 -6.43 31.59 -23.04
N LYS A 675 -5.20 31.65 -23.58
CA LYS A 675 -4.14 32.48 -23.03
C LYS A 675 -4.48 33.95 -23.29
N ALA A 676 -4.48 34.74 -22.22
CA ALA A 676 -4.63 36.20 -22.33
C ALA A 676 -3.55 36.78 -23.26
N HIS A 677 -3.90 37.88 -23.94
CA HIS A 677 -3.06 38.53 -24.94
C HIS A 677 -1.73 39.05 -24.39
#